data_AF-A0A9P6JH67-F1
#
_entry.id   AF-A0A9P6JH67-F1
#
_cell.length_a   1.000
_cell.length_b   1.000
_cell.length_c   1.000
_cell.angle_alpha   90.00
_cell.angle_beta   90.00
_cell.angle_gamma   90.00
#
_symmetry.space_group_name_H-M   'P 1'
#
loop_
_entity.id
_entity.type
_entity.pdbx_description
1 polymer ?
#
loop_
_entity_poly.entity_id
_entity_poly.type
_entity_poly.pdbx_seq_one_letter_code
_entity_poly.pdbx_strand_id
1 'polypeptide(L)'
;MEPKRVIVTYCDESGNWPSIEKDLAARLPLRNLVWKPSNNRATRDIALLDVEFKRFSRESSKNLPPVTLLQNPYLNIYFVTCEDNETYKATVRQQIREWIQHVTSKKNQEWLIAHISSQEGARAAKFLRSSVLDRIKADYNTGKKDRVAQVRMADTEMSEMELWAEFTEKMKDGILTSFDQNVMSFEEDIRRLDSQRQMPGWNYCTFFILKEGLTNAYEMLNLHEEALRQYDELEASFFQILRDNALTWYGKFGGMQEGDDDANLLDLNRKPYRDLIIQNTISVFDFRTYLFGRQCNLLFRLRRPTEICQRAQLFISSFARTVREHVMNLTENFLESWIYSACMCIVNECEETISLLNDDPHRGQVLLDGAKAELLLLARQQILMDILLSQSHRNKYAEASRILESITWQYGQYRWTVLENELVIKYAKCLKEMEDTVKYVEACLTLLRNMDDLTDENRLYYSNELFNAATSKELRQEIHHEFAPMFTVKVVSVVDILQDDDGSYVDIMLENKLPREIGFNKLSVRMVSGEVDELWFHIRHGVMQPGKNTFRVTCETSASGTYVLEKVHLRIGKMIFLYDFLQESRKRIFRVESHPQALKATITPPQERELGQTNTFAVHVSSGRNTVTEASLSLFPASEGISLLHVPALAYSREASNAAGDTATKGEISLESYETITLPAFGSNETLSITVPYETHMNPNEHHIKLAVHYLTPNSKKHAYTMTAGVDTLLPLQISHSIIWRDE
;
A
#
# COMPACT_ATOMS: atom_id res chain seq x y z
N MET A 1 -11.47 -20.53 17.01
CA MET A 1 -12.29 -21.47 17.81
C MET A 1 -11.84 -22.90 17.55
N GLU A 2 -11.61 -23.69 18.59
CA GLU A 2 -11.32 -25.13 18.46
C GLU A 2 -12.46 -25.84 17.70
N PRO A 3 -12.15 -26.82 16.84
CA PRO A 3 -13.16 -27.63 16.17
C PRO A 3 -13.93 -28.43 17.24
N LYS A 4 -15.22 -28.14 17.38
CA LYS A 4 -16.09 -28.90 18.27
C LYS A 4 -16.31 -30.29 17.65
N ARG A 5 -16.16 -31.35 18.44
CA ARG A 5 -16.15 -32.75 17.98
C ARG A 5 -17.40 -33.50 18.42
N VAL A 6 -17.86 -34.45 17.60
CA VAL A 6 -18.96 -35.33 17.98
C VAL A 6 -18.49 -36.29 19.07
N ILE A 7 -19.23 -36.34 20.19
CA ILE A 7 -18.88 -37.23 21.30
C ILE A 7 -19.50 -38.61 21.06
N VAL A 8 -18.67 -39.64 21.08
CA VAL A 8 -19.07 -41.05 21.12
C VAL A 8 -18.57 -41.65 22.43
N THR A 9 -19.45 -42.31 23.18
CA THR A 9 -19.01 -43.00 24.39
C THR A 9 -18.71 -44.47 24.11
N TYR A 10 -17.76 -45.03 24.84
CA TYR A 10 -17.47 -46.46 24.78
C TYR A 10 -17.52 -47.11 26.16
N CYS A 11 -18.01 -48.34 26.21
CA CYS A 11 -17.90 -49.22 27.36
C CYS A 11 -17.04 -50.42 26.94
N ASP A 12 -16.00 -50.69 27.72
CA ASP A 12 -15.11 -51.83 27.53
C ASP A 12 -14.81 -52.43 28.91
N GLU A 13 -15.38 -53.60 29.15
CA GLU A 13 -15.18 -54.40 30.37
C GLU A 13 -14.04 -55.41 30.21
N SER A 14 -13.59 -55.65 28.97
CA SER A 14 -12.52 -56.61 28.65
C SER A 14 -11.12 -56.00 28.64
N GLY A 15 -11.00 -54.67 28.66
CA GLY A 15 -9.71 -53.96 28.73
C GLY A 15 -8.97 -53.85 27.41
N ASN A 16 -9.67 -54.04 26.28
CA ASN A 16 -9.12 -54.01 24.92
C ASN A 16 -9.05 -52.59 24.32
N TRP A 17 -9.56 -51.56 25.01
CA TRP A 17 -9.61 -50.19 24.53
C TRP A 17 -8.28 -49.64 23.99
N PRO A 18 -7.10 -49.84 24.62
CA PRO A 18 -5.85 -49.26 24.10
C PRO A 18 -5.49 -49.72 22.67
N SER A 19 -5.80 -50.97 22.33
CA SER A 19 -5.60 -51.50 20.97
C SER A 19 -6.64 -50.94 20.00
N ILE A 20 -7.91 -50.92 20.42
CA ILE A 20 -9.03 -50.37 19.64
C ILE A 20 -8.85 -48.88 19.35
N GLU A 21 -8.38 -48.11 20.33
CA GLU A 21 -8.17 -46.67 20.22
C GLU A 21 -7.13 -46.35 19.15
N LYS A 22 -6.02 -47.09 19.13
CA LYS A 22 -4.97 -46.94 18.11
C LYS A 22 -5.53 -47.17 16.70
N ASP A 23 -6.32 -48.22 16.53
CA ASP A 23 -6.92 -48.57 15.24
C ASP A 23 -8.02 -47.56 14.83
N LEU A 24 -8.87 -47.15 15.76
CA LEU A 24 -9.91 -46.14 15.49
C LEU A 24 -9.31 -44.78 15.17
N ALA A 25 -8.25 -44.36 15.86
CA ALA A 25 -7.57 -43.09 15.60
C ALA A 25 -7.04 -43.00 14.15
N ALA A 26 -6.54 -44.11 13.60
CA ALA A 26 -6.09 -44.18 12.20
C ALA A 26 -7.23 -44.03 11.16
N ARG A 27 -8.49 -44.18 11.61
CA ARG A 27 -9.69 -44.14 10.76
C ARG A 27 -10.49 -42.85 10.92
N LEU A 28 -10.07 -41.96 11.80
CA LEU A 28 -10.63 -40.62 11.95
C LEU A 28 -9.86 -39.59 11.10
N PRO A 29 -10.52 -38.52 10.62
CA PRO A 29 -11.97 -38.27 10.66
C PRO A 29 -12.78 -39.25 9.80
N LEU A 30 -14.03 -39.52 10.20
CA LEU A 30 -14.97 -40.29 9.38
C LEU A 30 -15.27 -39.55 8.09
N ARG A 31 -15.38 -40.28 6.97
CA ARG A 31 -15.53 -39.69 5.63
C ARG A 31 -16.80 -40.13 4.94
N ASN A 32 -17.33 -39.25 4.09
CA ASN A 32 -18.45 -39.53 3.18
C ASN A 32 -19.72 -40.01 3.91
N LEU A 33 -20.14 -39.30 4.95
CA LEU A 33 -21.44 -39.55 5.56
C LEU A 33 -22.52 -38.83 4.75
N VAL A 34 -23.70 -39.45 4.60
CA VAL A 34 -24.84 -38.84 3.89
C VAL A 34 -26.03 -38.82 4.84
N TRP A 35 -26.33 -37.64 5.37
CA TRP A 35 -27.50 -37.45 6.21
C TRP A 35 -28.77 -37.32 5.34
N LYS A 36 -29.82 -38.03 5.75
CA LYS A 36 -31.16 -37.99 5.14
C LYS A 36 -32.15 -37.56 6.21
N PRO A 37 -32.54 -36.27 6.23
CA PRO A 37 -33.49 -35.78 7.21
C PRO A 37 -34.82 -36.56 7.15
N SER A 38 -35.39 -36.94 8.28
CA SER A 38 -36.69 -37.63 8.28
C SER A 38 -37.84 -36.73 7.80
N ASN A 39 -37.70 -35.41 7.93
CA ASN A 39 -38.68 -34.40 7.57
C ASN A 39 -38.53 -33.89 6.11
N ASN A 40 -37.41 -34.16 5.45
CA ASN A 40 -37.05 -33.60 4.14
C ASN A 40 -36.33 -34.65 3.28
N ARG A 41 -36.74 -34.81 2.02
CA ARG A 41 -36.16 -35.80 1.11
C ARG A 41 -34.78 -35.42 0.57
N ALA A 42 -34.33 -34.18 0.77
CA ALA A 42 -33.04 -33.72 0.27
C ALA A 42 -31.88 -34.24 1.14
N THR A 43 -30.94 -34.95 0.52
CA THR A 43 -29.76 -35.48 1.20
C THR A 43 -28.75 -34.36 1.53
N ARG A 44 -27.90 -34.59 2.52
CA ARG A 44 -26.78 -33.71 2.88
C ARG A 44 -25.50 -34.50 3.04
N ASP A 45 -24.46 -34.05 2.35
CA ASP A 45 -23.17 -34.72 2.37
C ASP A 45 -22.28 -34.11 3.46
N ILE A 46 -21.67 -34.98 4.25
CA ILE A 46 -20.72 -34.65 5.31
C ILE A 46 -19.39 -35.30 4.90
N ALA A 47 -18.51 -34.48 4.33
CA ALA A 47 -17.25 -34.97 3.77
C ALA A 47 -16.31 -35.54 4.84
N LEU A 48 -16.20 -34.84 5.98
CA LEU A 48 -15.33 -35.17 7.10
C LEU A 48 -16.06 -34.94 8.42
N LEU A 49 -15.94 -35.88 9.35
CA LEU A 49 -16.49 -35.78 10.70
C LEU A 49 -15.47 -36.24 11.74
N ASP A 50 -15.06 -35.31 12.60
CA ASP A 50 -14.21 -35.62 13.75
C ASP A 50 -15.04 -36.16 14.91
N VAL A 51 -14.55 -37.25 15.50
CA VAL A 51 -15.19 -37.93 16.62
C VAL A 51 -14.25 -37.94 17.81
N GLU A 52 -14.78 -37.61 18.98
CA GLU A 52 -14.10 -37.71 20.27
C GLU A 52 -14.68 -38.90 21.04
N PHE A 53 -13.83 -39.87 21.38
CA PHE A 53 -14.22 -41.02 22.18
C PHE A 53 -14.05 -40.75 23.68
N LYS A 54 -15.11 -40.96 24.46
CA LYS A 54 -15.09 -40.83 25.94
C LYS A 54 -15.51 -42.14 26.60
N ARG A 55 -14.88 -42.50 27.73
CA ARG A 55 -15.33 -43.67 28.48
C ARG A 55 -16.74 -43.42 29.02
N PHE A 56 -17.62 -44.37 28.81
CA PHE A 56 -18.98 -44.35 29.33
C PHE A 56 -18.96 -44.32 30.86
N SER A 57 -19.66 -43.36 31.45
CA SER A 57 -19.84 -43.25 32.89
C SER A 57 -21.32 -43.15 33.24
N ARG A 58 -21.70 -43.87 34.30
CA ARG A 58 -23.09 -43.92 34.78
C ARG A 58 -23.54 -42.61 35.43
N GLU A 59 -22.61 -41.73 35.81
CA GLU A 59 -22.84 -40.55 36.64
C GLU A 59 -22.83 -39.21 35.87
N SER A 60 -22.27 -39.16 34.65
CA SER A 60 -21.88 -37.93 33.96
C SER A 60 -22.98 -36.94 33.56
N SER A 61 -24.26 -37.21 33.83
CA SER A 61 -25.37 -36.44 33.24
C SER A 61 -26.37 -35.85 34.23
N LYS A 62 -26.10 -35.85 35.54
CA LYS A 62 -27.10 -35.42 36.54
C LYS A 62 -27.23 -33.90 36.71
N ASN A 63 -26.30 -33.08 36.18
CA ASN A 63 -26.20 -31.65 36.56
C ASN A 63 -26.15 -30.66 35.38
N LEU A 64 -26.48 -31.06 34.16
CA LEU A 64 -26.40 -30.16 32.99
C LEU A 64 -27.77 -29.58 32.62
N PRO A 65 -27.87 -28.26 32.35
CA PRO A 65 -29.11 -27.65 31.89
C PRO A 65 -29.62 -28.29 30.58
N PRO A 66 -30.95 -28.35 30.35
CA PRO A 66 -31.57 -28.94 29.15
C PRO A 66 -31.09 -28.38 27.79
N VAL A 67 -30.33 -27.28 27.80
CA VAL A 67 -29.90 -26.52 26.62
C VAL A 67 -28.48 -26.91 26.14
N THR A 68 -27.82 -27.88 26.79
CA THR A 68 -26.43 -28.28 26.44
C THR A 68 -26.35 -29.66 25.78
N LEU A 69 -27.07 -29.85 24.67
CA LEU A 69 -26.98 -31.06 23.83
C LEU A 69 -25.60 -31.27 23.19
N LEU A 70 -24.77 -30.22 23.13
CA LEU A 70 -23.36 -30.30 22.72
C LEU A 70 -22.51 -31.25 23.58
N GLN A 71 -22.97 -31.60 24.78
CA GLN A 71 -22.27 -32.51 25.69
C GLN A 71 -22.88 -33.92 25.72
N ASN A 72 -24.00 -34.14 25.02
CA ASN A 72 -24.61 -35.46 24.95
C ASN A 72 -23.92 -36.33 23.88
N PRO A 73 -23.69 -37.61 24.17
CA PRO A 73 -23.11 -38.51 23.19
C PRO A 73 -24.10 -38.82 22.07
N TYR A 74 -23.61 -38.80 20.83
CA TYR A 74 -24.37 -39.16 19.63
C TYR A 74 -24.46 -40.67 19.44
N LEU A 75 -23.50 -41.42 19.97
CA LEU A 75 -23.50 -42.87 19.96
C LEU A 75 -22.85 -43.40 21.22
N ASN A 76 -23.42 -44.47 21.77
CA ASN A 76 -22.85 -45.22 22.88
C ASN A 76 -22.45 -46.61 22.34
N ILE A 77 -21.19 -47.00 22.46
CA ILE A 77 -20.66 -48.26 21.92
C ILE A 77 -20.33 -49.20 23.08
N TYR A 78 -20.76 -50.45 23.01
CA TYR A 78 -20.35 -51.50 23.93
C TYR A 78 -19.44 -52.49 23.22
N PHE A 79 -18.17 -52.52 23.62
CA PHE A 79 -17.20 -53.49 23.14
C PHE A 79 -17.30 -54.77 23.95
N VAL A 80 -17.53 -55.89 23.26
CA VAL A 80 -17.71 -57.20 23.88
C VAL A 80 -16.75 -58.22 23.28
N THR A 81 -16.02 -58.91 24.15
CA THR A 81 -15.18 -60.05 23.78
C THR A 81 -15.77 -61.30 24.41
N CYS A 82 -16.28 -62.21 23.59
CA CYS A 82 -16.89 -63.44 24.07
C CYS A 82 -16.72 -64.53 23.01
N GLU A 83 -16.11 -65.65 23.40
CA GLU A 83 -15.76 -66.74 22.49
C GLU A 83 -16.71 -67.94 22.62
N ASP A 84 -17.33 -68.14 23.79
CA ASP A 84 -18.22 -69.28 24.05
C ASP A 84 -19.67 -68.86 24.41
N ASN A 85 -20.62 -69.74 24.07
CA ASN A 85 -22.05 -69.50 24.25
C ASN A 85 -22.52 -69.65 25.71
N GLU A 86 -21.74 -70.29 26.59
CA GLU A 86 -22.12 -70.51 27.98
C GLU A 86 -21.86 -69.23 28.80
N THR A 87 -20.66 -68.66 28.67
CA THR A 87 -20.29 -67.35 29.23
C THR A 87 -21.22 -66.25 28.73
N TYR A 88 -21.58 -66.27 27.44
CA TYR A 88 -22.55 -65.32 26.90
C TYR A 88 -23.89 -65.37 27.66
N LYS A 89 -24.45 -66.57 27.87
CA LYS A 89 -25.74 -66.74 28.55
C LYS A 89 -25.66 -66.46 30.05
N ALA A 90 -24.53 -66.77 30.67
CA ALA A 90 -24.35 -66.67 32.12
C ALA A 90 -24.11 -65.22 32.59
N THR A 91 -23.30 -64.44 31.87
CA THR A 91 -22.85 -63.11 32.35
C THR A 91 -23.03 -62.00 31.30
N VAL A 92 -22.45 -62.16 30.11
CA VAL A 92 -22.33 -61.07 29.11
C VAL A 92 -23.69 -60.56 28.64
N ARG A 93 -24.66 -61.46 28.41
CA ARG A 93 -26.03 -61.07 28.01
C ARG A 93 -26.72 -60.18 29.04
N GLN A 94 -26.46 -60.42 30.32
CA GLN A 94 -27.02 -59.60 31.40
C GLN A 94 -26.30 -58.25 31.49
N GLN A 95 -24.97 -58.22 31.38
CA GLN A 95 -24.18 -56.97 31.37
C GLN A 95 -24.60 -56.02 30.23
N ILE A 96 -24.71 -56.56 29.00
CA ILE A 96 -25.17 -55.78 27.84
C ILE A 96 -26.60 -55.25 28.08
N ARG A 97 -27.50 -56.08 28.62
CA ARG A 97 -28.88 -55.67 28.89
C ARG A 97 -28.96 -54.53 29.91
N GLU A 98 -28.19 -54.62 31.01
CA GLU A 98 -28.13 -53.59 32.04
C GLU A 98 -27.56 -52.28 31.48
N TRP A 99 -26.50 -52.36 30.66
CA TRP A 99 -25.94 -51.18 30.01
C TRP A 99 -26.93 -50.54 29.03
N ILE A 100 -27.61 -51.32 28.18
CA ILE A 100 -28.64 -50.80 27.27
C ILE A 100 -29.75 -50.12 28.07
N GLN A 101 -30.19 -50.73 29.18
CA GLN A 101 -31.23 -50.13 30.03
C GLN A 101 -30.80 -48.78 30.60
N HIS A 102 -29.51 -48.62 30.94
CA HIS A 102 -28.95 -47.35 31.41
C HIS A 102 -28.83 -46.31 30.30
N VAL A 103 -28.41 -46.71 29.10
CA VAL A 103 -28.33 -45.81 27.93
C VAL A 103 -29.73 -45.35 27.50
N THR A 104 -30.67 -46.29 27.40
CA THR A 104 -32.04 -46.03 26.94
C THR A 104 -32.94 -45.38 28.00
N SER A 105 -32.46 -45.21 29.24
CA SER A 105 -33.16 -44.41 30.26
C SER A 105 -33.24 -42.93 29.89
N LYS A 106 -32.42 -42.47 28.93
CA LYS A 106 -32.43 -41.12 28.39
C LYS A 106 -33.08 -41.12 27.01
N LYS A 107 -33.77 -40.02 26.67
CA LYS A 107 -34.35 -39.83 25.35
C LYS A 107 -33.28 -39.69 24.26
N ASN A 108 -33.61 -40.11 23.04
CA ASN A 108 -32.82 -39.95 21.82
C ASN A 108 -31.37 -40.48 21.91
N GLN A 109 -31.15 -41.54 22.71
CA GLN A 109 -29.86 -42.20 22.80
C GLN A 109 -29.76 -43.37 21.82
N GLU A 110 -28.74 -43.33 20.99
CA GLU A 110 -28.40 -44.42 20.08
C GLU A 110 -27.27 -45.27 20.66
N TRP A 111 -27.28 -46.57 20.33
CA TRP A 111 -26.30 -47.52 20.83
C TRP A 111 -25.92 -48.58 19.79
N LEU A 112 -24.68 -49.05 19.89
CA LEU A 112 -24.08 -50.08 19.03
C LEU A 112 -23.31 -51.09 19.89
N ILE A 113 -23.42 -52.37 19.57
CA ILE A 113 -22.60 -53.43 20.16
C ILE A 113 -21.52 -53.81 19.16
N ALA A 114 -20.26 -53.81 19.58
CA ALA A 114 -19.11 -54.21 18.78
C ALA A 114 -18.52 -55.51 19.37
N HIS A 115 -18.74 -56.63 18.68
CA HIS A 115 -18.14 -57.91 19.03
C HIS A 115 -16.72 -57.97 18.49
N ILE A 116 -15.75 -58.12 19.39
CA ILE A 116 -14.34 -58.25 19.07
C ILE A 116 -14.03 -59.73 18.94
N SER A 117 -13.58 -60.17 17.76
CA SER A 117 -13.15 -61.54 17.52
C SER A 117 -11.64 -61.67 17.35
N SER A 118 -11.09 -62.73 17.94
CA SER A 118 -9.71 -63.19 17.78
C SER A 118 -9.61 -64.31 16.72
N GLN A 119 -8.44 -64.48 16.10
CA GLN A 119 -8.19 -65.48 15.03
C GLN A 119 -8.55 -66.92 15.44
N GLU A 120 -8.41 -67.29 16.71
CA GLU A 120 -8.62 -68.66 17.17
C GLU A 120 -10.10 -69.09 17.10
N GLY A 121 -11.04 -68.16 17.29
CA GLY A 121 -12.48 -68.45 17.25
C GLY A 121 -13.04 -68.64 15.83
N ALA A 122 -12.39 -68.09 14.80
CA ALA A 122 -12.87 -68.13 13.40
C ALA A 122 -12.74 -69.53 12.77
N ARG A 123 -11.73 -70.32 13.17
CA ARG A 123 -11.54 -71.70 12.67
C ARG A 123 -12.55 -72.68 13.26
N ALA A 124 -13.01 -72.45 14.50
CA ALA A 124 -13.98 -73.32 15.18
C ALA A 124 -15.42 -73.19 14.64
N ALA A 125 -15.77 -72.06 14.02
CA ALA A 125 -17.13 -71.78 13.53
C ALA A 125 -17.53 -72.55 12.25
N LYS A 126 -16.59 -73.24 11.57
CA LYS A 126 -16.87 -73.95 10.32
C LYS A 126 -17.60 -75.30 10.49
N PHE A 127 -17.73 -75.81 11.72
CA PHE A 127 -18.35 -77.12 11.99
C PHE A 127 -19.34 -77.04 13.15
N LEU A 128 -20.61 -76.70 12.84
CA LEU A 128 -21.83 -76.88 13.67
C LEU A 128 -21.88 -76.23 15.08
N ARG A 129 -22.38 -74.98 15.14
CA ARG A 129 -23.29 -74.36 16.15
C ARG A 129 -23.50 -72.88 15.76
N SER A 130 -24.63 -72.25 16.12
CA SER A 130 -24.79 -70.80 15.90
C SER A 130 -23.70 -70.05 16.68
N SER A 131 -22.97 -69.17 16.01
CA SER A 131 -21.86 -68.45 16.63
C SER A 131 -22.37 -67.53 17.74
N VAL A 132 -21.49 -67.15 18.68
CA VAL A 132 -21.83 -66.17 19.72
C VAL A 132 -22.30 -64.86 19.07
N LEU A 133 -21.70 -64.45 17.95
CA LEU A 133 -22.13 -63.30 17.16
C LEU A 133 -23.57 -63.46 16.65
N ASP A 134 -23.95 -64.62 16.12
CA ASP A 134 -25.33 -64.88 15.67
C ASP A 134 -26.32 -64.80 16.82
N ARG A 135 -25.90 -65.22 18.02
CA ARG A 135 -26.72 -65.14 19.24
C ARG A 135 -26.91 -63.70 19.70
N ILE A 136 -25.84 -62.90 19.72
CA ILE A 136 -25.89 -61.47 20.04
C ILE A 136 -26.77 -60.75 19.00
N LYS A 137 -26.58 -61.01 17.71
CA LYS A 137 -27.45 -60.48 16.63
C LYS A 137 -28.91 -60.84 16.86
N ALA A 138 -29.22 -62.11 17.16
CA ALA A 138 -30.59 -62.55 17.42
C ALA A 138 -31.23 -61.91 18.67
N ASP A 139 -30.43 -61.61 19.70
CA ASP A 139 -30.93 -61.00 20.94
C ASP A 139 -31.13 -59.48 20.83
N TYR A 140 -30.32 -58.78 20.04
CA TYR A 140 -30.26 -57.30 20.07
C TYR A 140 -30.60 -56.60 18.75
N ASN A 141 -30.57 -57.28 17.60
CA ASN A 141 -31.11 -56.73 16.36
C ASN A 141 -32.63 -56.82 16.40
N THR A 142 -33.27 -55.74 16.82
CA THR A 142 -34.73 -55.63 16.94
C THR A 142 -35.33 -54.93 15.73
N GLY A 143 -36.34 -55.55 15.11
CA GLY A 143 -36.98 -55.03 13.91
C GLY A 143 -36.04 -55.01 12.71
N LYS A 144 -35.94 -53.86 12.02
CA LYS A 144 -35.04 -53.66 10.87
C LYS A 144 -33.69 -53.03 11.24
N LYS A 145 -33.42 -52.77 12.52
CA LYS A 145 -32.21 -52.08 12.97
C LYS A 145 -31.10 -53.09 13.24
N ASP A 146 -29.99 -52.96 12.52
CA ASP A 146 -28.79 -53.76 12.72
C ASP A 146 -27.83 -53.06 13.69
N ARG A 147 -27.83 -53.50 14.95
CA ARG A 147 -27.16 -52.86 16.10
C ARG A 147 -25.91 -53.58 16.56
N VAL A 148 -25.47 -54.62 15.85
CA VAL A 148 -24.36 -55.47 16.26
C VAL A 148 -23.35 -55.55 15.11
N ALA A 149 -22.16 -55.00 15.32
CA ALA A 149 -21.04 -55.06 14.38
C ALA A 149 -20.00 -56.09 14.85
N GLN A 150 -19.30 -56.73 13.91
CA GLN A 150 -18.10 -57.52 14.21
C GLN A 150 -16.85 -56.69 13.89
N VAL A 151 -15.86 -56.74 14.78
CA VAL A 151 -14.53 -56.15 14.61
C VAL A 151 -13.50 -57.26 14.80
N ARG A 152 -12.60 -57.45 13.82
CA ARG A 152 -11.50 -58.42 13.92
C ARG A 152 -10.19 -57.68 14.10
N MET A 153 -9.41 -58.06 15.11
CA MET A 153 -8.19 -57.33 15.49
C MET A 153 -6.94 -57.77 14.70
N ALA A 154 -6.96 -58.96 14.08
CA ALA A 154 -5.89 -59.43 13.21
C ALA A 154 -6.47 -60.48 12.24
N ASP A 155 -6.30 -60.28 10.94
CA ASP A 155 -6.60 -61.30 9.92
C ASP A 155 -5.57 -61.18 8.79
N THR A 156 -4.79 -62.24 8.56
CA THR A 156 -3.77 -62.28 7.49
C THR A 156 -4.36 -62.33 6.09
N GLU A 157 -5.67 -62.63 5.97
CA GLU A 157 -6.35 -62.77 4.67
C GLU A 157 -7.11 -61.51 4.23
N MET A 158 -7.34 -60.54 5.13
CA MET A 158 -8.14 -59.34 4.87
C MET A 158 -7.33 -58.07 5.08
N SER A 159 -7.61 -57.04 4.27
CA SER A 159 -7.01 -55.73 4.52
C SER A 159 -7.56 -55.11 5.82
N GLU A 160 -6.74 -54.35 6.55
CA GLU A 160 -7.18 -53.67 7.78
C GLU A 160 -8.40 -52.74 7.56
N MET A 161 -8.60 -52.26 6.32
CA MET A 161 -9.73 -51.43 5.94
C MET A 161 -11.05 -52.22 5.87
N GLU A 162 -11.02 -53.45 5.38
CA GLU A 162 -12.19 -54.34 5.31
C GLU A 162 -12.60 -54.87 6.68
N LEU A 163 -11.64 -55.06 7.61
CA LEU A 163 -11.91 -55.55 8.96
C LEU A 163 -12.79 -54.62 9.80
N TRP A 164 -12.74 -53.32 9.51
CA TRP A 164 -13.47 -52.29 10.24
C TRP A 164 -14.59 -51.64 9.43
N ALA A 165 -14.80 -52.05 8.18
CA ALA A 165 -15.76 -51.44 7.27
C ALA A 165 -17.20 -51.52 7.81
N GLU A 166 -17.65 -52.71 8.23
CA GLU A 166 -19.00 -52.91 8.79
C GLU A 166 -19.20 -52.09 10.07
N PHE A 167 -18.22 -52.09 10.98
CA PHE A 167 -18.28 -51.31 12.20
C PHE A 167 -18.33 -49.81 11.92
N THR A 168 -17.49 -49.33 11.00
CA THR A 168 -17.40 -47.92 10.64
C THR A 168 -18.72 -47.43 10.03
N GLU A 169 -19.33 -48.22 9.15
CA GLU A 169 -20.62 -47.86 8.56
C GLU A 169 -21.75 -47.82 9.60
N LYS A 170 -21.81 -48.81 10.49
CA LYS A 170 -22.79 -48.83 11.59
C LYS A 170 -22.59 -47.69 12.58
N MET A 171 -21.34 -47.30 12.84
CA MET A 171 -21.04 -46.13 13.67
C MET A 171 -21.53 -44.84 13.01
N LYS A 172 -21.30 -44.66 11.70
CA LYS A 172 -21.84 -43.52 10.94
C LYS A 172 -23.36 -43.48 11.00
N ASP A 173 -24.02 -44.61 10.73
CA ASP A 173 -25.48 -44.72 10.78
C ASP A 173 -26.05 -44.41 12.17
N GLY A 174 -25.39 -44.89 13.22
CA GLY A 174 -25.75 -44.61 14.61
C GLY A 174 -25.69 -43.12 14.95
N ILE A 175 -24.57 -42.47 14.58
CA ILE A 175 -24.39 -41.02 14.77
C ILE A 175 -25.45 -40.23 14.01
N LEU A 176 -25.69 -40.57 12.74
CA LEU A 176 -26.68 -39.89 11.89
C LEU A 176 -28.11 -40.09 12.40
N THR A 177 -28.43 -41.27 12.93
CA THR A 177 -29.75 -41.57 13.51
C THR A 177 -30.02 -40.75 14.77
N SER A 178 -29.04 -40.65 15.67
CA SER A 178 -29.17 -39.80 16.87
C SER A 178 -29.26 -38.33 16.49
N PHE A 179 -28.44 -37.89 15.52
CA PHE A 179 -28.48 -36.53 15.01
C PHE A 179 -29.86 -36.17 14.45
N ASP A 180 -30.44 -37.02 13.59
CA ASP A 180 -31.76 -36.79 13.00
C ASP A 180 -32.87 -36.68 14.06
N GLN A 181 -32.86 -37.56 15.07
CA GLN A 181 -33.80 -37.48 16.19
C GLN A 181 -33.66 -36.18 16.99
N ASN A 182 -32.42 -35.71 17.19
CA ASN A 182 -32.17 -34.45 17.89
C ASN A 182 -32.64 -33.25 17.08
N VAL A 183 -32.38 -33.23 15.77
CA VAL A 183 -32.88 -32.18 14.85
C VAL A 183 -34.40 -32.13 14.90
N MET A 184 -35.08 -33.28 14.78
CA MET A 184 -36.55 -33.34 14.87
C MET A 184 -37.08 -32.78 16.21
N SER A 185 -36.43 -33.13 17.33
CA SER A 185 -36.82 -32.62 18.65
C SER A 185 -36.66 -31.11 18.73
N PHE A 186 -35.55 -30.56 18.24
CA PHE A 186 -35.33 -29.12 18.21
C PHE A 186 -36.36 -28.41 17.34
N GLU A 187 -36.62 -28.90 16.14
CA GLU A 187 -37.60 -28.30 15.24
C GLU A 187 -39.01 -28.30 15.83
N GLU A 188 -39.40 -29.37 16.53
CA GLU A 188 -40.69 -29.44 17.23
C GLU A 188 -40.76 -28.41 18.36
N ASP A 189 -39.72 -28.30 19.18
CA ASP A 189 -39.64 -27.31 20.26
C ASP A 189 -39.63 -25.87 19.72
N ILE A 190 -38.91 -25.60 18.63
CA ILE A 190 -38.87 -24.30 17.95
C ILE A 190 -40.26 -23.97 17.41
N ARG A 191 -40.92 -24.90 16.72
CA ARG A 191 -42.27 -24.71 16.17
C ARG A 191 -43.29 -24.42 17.28
N ARG A 192 -43.20 -25.15 18.39
CA ARG A 192 -44.05 -24.94 19.56
C ARG A 192 -43.84 -23.56 20.16
N LEU A 193 -42.60 -23.14 20.37
CA LEU A 193 -42.28 -21.83 20.94
C LEU A 193 -42.66 -20.68 20.00
N ASP A 194 -42.46 -20.85 18.69
CA ASP A 194 -42.84 -19.85 17.68
C ASP A 194 -44.36 -19.67 17.57
N SER A 195 -45.14 -20.75 17.69
CA SER A 195 -46.61 -20.68 17.70
C SER A 195 -47.18 -19.85 18.87
N GLN A 196 -46.38 -19.66 19.92
CA GLN A 196 -46.74 -18.91 21.13
C GLN A 196 -46.25 -17.45 21.08
N ARG A 197 -45.79 -16.95 19.92
CA ARG A 197 -45.20 -15.61 19.76
C ARG A 197 -46.12 -14.46 20.19
N GLN A 198 -47.44 -14.65 20.14
CA GLN A 198 -48.42 -13.65 20.60
C GLN A 198 -48.79 -13.77 22.10
N MET A 199 -48.31 -14.81 22.79
CA MET A 199 -48.64 -15.02 24.20
C MET A 199 -47.81 -14.11 25.12
N PRO A 200 -48.41 -13.51 26.16
CA PRO A 200 -47.67 -12.78 27.18
C PRO A 200 -46.63 -13.67 27.86
N GLY A 201 -45.40 -13.18 27.99
CA GLY A 201 -44.28 -13.94 28.57
C GLY A 201 -43.39 -14.66 27.54
N TRP A 202 -43.74 -14.62 26.26
CA TRP A 202 -42.82 -15.03 25.20
C TRP A 202 -41.59 -14.10 25.17
N ASN A 203 -40.41 -14.69 24.97
CA ASN A 203 -39.13 -13.98 24.99
C ASN A 203 -38.26 -14.42 23.81
N TYR A 204 -37.81 -13.45 23.03
CA TYR A 204 -36.97 -13.69 21.87
C TYR A 204 -35.59 -14.27 22.20
N CYS A 205 -34.94 -13.86 23.30
CA CYS A 205 -33.65 -14.43 23.70
C CYS A 205 -33.76 -15.93 24.02
N THR A 206 -34.86 -16.35 24.64
CA THR A 206 -35.16 -17.78 24.86
C THR A 206 -35.33 -18.52 23.53
N PHE A 207 -36.07 -17.92 22.60
CA PHE A 207 -36.24 -18.48 21.25
C PHE A 207 -34.91 -18.56 20.48
N PHE A 208 -34.09 -17.52 20.56
CA PHE A 208 -32.77 -17.46 19.96
C PHE A 208 -31.87 -18.58 20.46
N ILE A 209 -31.79 -18.78 21.79
CA ILE A 209 -30.96 -19.84 22.39
C ILE A 209 -31.41 -21.23 21.96
N LEU A 210 -32.71 -21.46 21.86
CA LEU A 210 -33.24 -22.74 21.38
C LEU A 210 -32.84 -23.01 19.93
N LYS A 211 -33.01 -22.02 19.05
CA LYS A 211 -32.67 -22.13 17.63
C LYS A 211 -31.16 -22.19 17.40
N GLU A 212 -30.37 -21.44 18.17
CA GLU A 212 -28.91 -21.55 18.20
C GLU A 212 -28.46 -22.95 18.69
N GLY A 213 -29.24 -23.62 19.55
CA GLY A 213 -29.01 -25.02 19.91
C GLY A 213 -29.03 -25.95 18.69
N LEU A 214 -30.01 -25.77 17.79
CA LEU A 214 -30.09 -26.49 16.52
C LEU A 214 -28.92 -26.13 15.59
N THR A 215 -28.57 -24.84 15.49
CA THR A 215 -27.42 -24.37 14.71
C THR A 215 -26.11 -25.02 15.15
N ASN A 216 -25.90 -25.10 16.47
CA ASN A 216 -24.76 -25.78 17.05
C ASN A 216 -24.74 -27.28 16.70
N ALA A 217 -25.88 -27.95 16.62
CA ALA A 217 -25.95 -29.34 16.19
C ALA A 217 -25.52 -29.50 14.72
N TYR A 218 -25.91 -28.57 13.83
CA TYR A 218 -25.44 -28.55 12.45
C TYR A 218 -23.92 -28.30 12.35
N GLU A 219 -23.38 -27.38 13.13
CA GLU A 219 -21.94 -27.12 13.21
C GLU A 219 -21.15 -28.37 13.65
N MET A 220 -21.68 -29.22 14.53
CA MET A 220 -20.99 -30.43 15.01
C MET A 220 -20.75 -31.43 13.88
N LEU A 221 -21.65 -31.46 12.90
CA LEU A 221 -21.55 -32.34 11.74
C LEU A 221 -20.95 -31.63 10.51
N ASN A 222 -20.34 -30.46 10.69
CA ASN A 222 -19.79 -29.62 9.62
C ASN A 222 -20.83 -29.20 8.55
N LEU A 223 -22.12 -29.19 8.90
CA LEU A 223 -23.23 -28.76 8.05
C LEU A 223 -23.38 -27.22 8.10
N HIS A 224 -22.33 -26.51 7.73
CA HIS A 224 -22.22 -25.06 7.89
C HIS A 224 -23.29 -24.27 7.08
N GLU A 225 -23.77 -24.79 5.95
CA GLU A 225 -24.83 -24.14 5.18
C GLU A 225 -26.18 -24.16 5.92
N GLU A 226 -26.52 -25.30 6.55
CA GLU A 226 -27.74 -25.42 7.35
C GLU A 226 -27.65 -24.51 8.57
N ALA A 227 -26.47 -24.47 9.21
CA ALA A 227 -26.20 -23.58 10.33
C ALA A 227 -26.36 -22.10 9.95
N LEU A 228 -25.83 -21.69 8.80
CA LEU A 228 -25.91 -20.30 8.32
C LEU A 228 -27.35 -19.89 8.07
N ARG A 229 -28.16 -20.76 7.45
CA ARG A 229 -29.60 -20.51 7.23
C ARG A 229 -30.35 -20.27 8.53
N GLN A 230 -30.03 -21.00 9.60
CA GLN A 230 -30.67 -20.77 10.91
C GLN A 230 -30.37 -19.37 11.47
N TYR A 231 -29.14 -18.88 11.32
CA TYR A 231 -28.79 -17.50 11.74
C TYR A 231 -29.43 -16.44 10.84
N ASP A 232 -29.53 -16.67 9.53
CA ASP A 232 -30.21 -15.75 8.60
C ASP A 232 -31.71 -15.63 8.94
N GLU A 233 -32.37 -16.74 9.28
CA GLU A 233 -33.76 -16.72 9.76
C GLU A 233 -33.91 -16.04 11.13
N LEU A 234 -32.92 -16.21 12.03
CA LEU A 234 -32.89 -15.51 13.30
C LEU A 234 -32.81 -14.00 13.07
N GLU A 235 -31.92 -13.52 12.20
CA GLU A 235 -31.84 -12.09 11.86
C GLU A 235 -33.15 -11.56 11.28
N ALA A 236 -33.76 -12.28 10.34
CA ALA A 236 -35.04 -11.89 9.77
C ALA A 236 -36.15 -11.80 10.83
N SER A 237 -36.21 -12.78 11.74
CA SER A 237 -37.18 -12.78 12.85
C SER A 237 -36.92 -11.62 13.82
N PHE A 238 -35.66 -11.29 14.10
CA PHE A 238 -35.28 -10.16 14.95
C PHE A 238 -35.85 -8.85 14.38
N PHE A 239 -35.69 -8.60 13.08
CA PHE A 239 -36.20 -7.39 12.44
C PHE A 239 -37.74 -7.31 12.35
N GLN A 240 -38.44 -8.45 12.33
CA GLN A 240 -39.90 -8.45 12.44
C GLN A 240 -40.31 -8.03 13.85
N ILE A 241 -39.71 -8.63 14.88
CA ILE A 241 -40.02 -8.36 16.28
C ILE A 241 -39.68 -6.91 16.66
N LEU A 242 -38.56 -6.39 16.14
CA LEU A 242 -38.16 -5.01 16.35
C LEU A 242 -39.19 -4.01 15.81
N ARG A 243 -39.86 -4.33 14.68
CA ARG A 243 -40.94 -3.52 14.12
C ARG A 243 -42.23 -3.63 14.92
N ASP A 244 -42.57 -4.83 15.39
CA ASP A 244 -43.86 -5.10 16.02
C ASP A 244 -43.93 -4.69 17.50
N ASN A 245 -42.81 -4.72 18.24
CA ASN A 245 -42.77 -4.58 19.70
C ASN A 245 -41.55 -3.78 20.21
N ALA A 246 -41.17 -2.73 19.50
CA ALA A 246 -39.94 -1.95 19.71
C ALA A 246 -39.50 -1.87 21.20
N LEU A 247 -38.50 -2.71 21.53
CA LEU A 247 -37.59 -2.61 22.68
C LEU A 247 -38.08 -3.04 24.08
N THR A 248 -39.25 -3.65 24.27
CA THR A 248 -39.67 -4.05 25.64
C THR A 248 -38.78 -5.11 26.31
N TRP A 249 -38.03 -5.90 25.54
CA TRP A 249 -37.14 -6.96 26.05
C TRP A 249 -35.64 -6.60 26.09
N TYR A 250 -35.22 -5.54 25.41
CA TYR A 250 -33.82 -5.11 25.38
C TYR A 250 -33.70 -3.79 26.15
N GLY A 251 -33.09 -3.84 27.34
CA GLY A 251 -33.11 -2.70 28.26
C GLY A 251 -32.39 -1.43 27.77
N LYS A 252 -31.30 -1.58 27.00
CA LYS A 252 -30.46 -0.46 26.49
C LYS A 252 -29.91 -0.77 25.09
N PHE A 253 -29.58 0.27 24.32
CA PHE A 253 -28.95 0.13 22.99
C PHE A 253 -27.60 -0.58 23.06
N GLY A 254 -26.74 -0.25 24.04
CA GLY A 254 -25.38 -0.82 24.18
C GLY A 254 -24.29 0.08 23.60
N GLY A 255 -23.07 -0.45 23.44
CA GLY A 255 -21.92 0.27 22.85
C GLY A 255 -21.25 1.29 23.77
N MET A 256 -21.41 1.14 25.09
CA MET A 256 -20.93 2.11 26.09
C MET A 256 -19.68 1.64 26.84
N GLN A 257 -19.20 0.42 26.58
CA GLN A 257 -17.98 -0.07 27.21
C GLN A 257 -16.76 0.43 26.44
N GLU A 258 -15.66 0.64 27.16
CA GLU A 258 -14.40 1.08 26.56
C GLU A 258 -13.94 0.09 25.46
N GLY A 259 -13.59 0.64 24.29
CA GLY A 259 -13.19 -0.10 23.09
C GLY A 259 -14.34 -0.77 22.33
N ASP A 260 -15.62 -0.53 22.65
CA ASP A 260 -16.74 -1.05 21.85
C ASP A 260 -16.73 -0.49 20.41
N ASP A 261 -16.04 0.64 20.20
CA ASP A 261 -15.87 1.32 18.92
C ASP A 261 -14.74 0.75 18.07
N ASP A 262 -13.68 0.19 18.64
CA ASP A 262 -12.55 -0.42 17.88
C ASP A 262 -12.51 -1.95 17.97
N ALA A 263 -13.59 -2.53 18.48
CA ALA A 263 -13.80 -3.96 18.62
C ALA A 263 -13.47 -4.78 17.36
N ASN A 264 -12.75 -5.91 17.53
CA ASN A 264 -12.79 -6.96 16.52
C ASN A 264 -14.22 -7.54 16.45
N LEU A 265 -14.92 -7.26 15.35
CA LEU A 265 -16.31 -7.67 15.10
C LEU A 265 -16.49 -9.20 15.05
N LEU A 266 -15.40 -9.94 14.77
CA LEU A 266 -15.38 -11.39 14.67
C LEU A 266 -14.98 -12.09 15.96
N ASP A 267 -14.52 -11.34 16.98
CA ASP A 267 -14.19 -11.90 18.29
C ASP A 267 -15.44 -12.11 19.15
N LEU A 268 -15.98 -13.33 19.05
CA LEU A 268 -17.14 -13.77 19.82
C LEU A 268 -16.84 -14.09 21.29
N ASN A 269 -15.57 -14.04 21.73
CA ASN A 269 -15.18 -14.32 23.12
C ASN A 269 -14.94 -13.05 23.93
N ARG A 270 -14.91 -11.88 23.28
CA ARG A 270 -14.68 -10.60 23.95
C ARG A 270 -15.61 -10.37 25.13
N LYS A 271 -16.90 -10.70 24.95
CA LYS A 271 -17.92 -10.63 25.99
C LYS A 271 -18.59 -12.00 26.12
N PRO A 272 -19.15 -12.36 27.28
CA PRO A 272 -19.91 -13.59 27.46
C PRO A 272 -21.30 -13.46 26.81
N TYR A 273 -21.36 -13.21 25.50
CA TYR A 273 -22.59 -12.89 24.76
C TYR A 273 -23.69 -13.92 25.00
N ARG A 274 -23.35 -15.21 24.99
CA ARG A 274 -24.30 -16.29 25.23
C ARG A 274 -24.93 -16.23 26.62
N ASP A 275 -24.13 -15.96 27.66
CA ASP A 275 -24.65 -15.84 29.02
C ASP A 275 -25.54 -14.61 29.17
N LEU A 276 -25.19 -13.50 28.50
CA LEU A 276 -26.00 -12.29 28.45
C LEU A 276 -27.35 -12.53 27.74
N ILE A 277 -27.37 -13.34 26.68
CA ILE A 277 -28.62 -13.73 26.00
C ILE A 277 -29.47 -14.61 26.93
N ILE A 278 -28.87 -15.62 27.58
CA ILE A 278 -29.59 -16.52 28.51
C ILE A 278 -30.20 -15.72 29.69
N GLN A 279 -29.47 -14.73 30.20
CA GLN A 279 -29.91 -13.86 31.29
C GLN A 279 -30.88 -12.75 30.85
N ASN A 280 -31.09 -12.58 29.53
CA ASN A 280 -31.88 -11.48 28.95
C ASN A 280 -31.34 -10.09 29.27
N THR A 281 -30.02 -9.95 29.40
CA THR A 281 -29.33 -8.69 29.74
C THR A 281 -28.51 -8.13 28.59
N ILE A 282 -28.41 -8.86 27.47
CA ILE A 282 -27.67 -8.42 26.28
C ILE A 282 -28.27 -7.13 25.69
N SER A 283 -27.39 -6.24 25.22
CA SER A 283 -27.80 -5.01 24.52
C SER A 283 -28.13 -5.28 23.05
N VAL A 284 -28.86 -4.36 22.40
CA VAL A 284 -29.15 -4.46 20.96
C VAL A 284 -27.86 -4.47 20.15
N PHE A 285 -26.91 -3.62 20.50
CA PHE A 285 -25.60 -3.52 19.85
C PHE A 285 -24.78 -4.81 19.97
N ASP A 286 -24.67 -5.35 21.18
CA ASP A 286 -23.93 -6.59 21.43
C ASP A 286 -24.59 -7.77 20.72
N PHE A 287 -25.92 -7.84 20.73
CA PHE A 287 -26.67 -8.91 20.06
C PHE A 287 -26.49 -8.88 18.54
N ARG A 288 -26.62 -7.70 17.92
CA ARG A 288 -26.44 -7.51 16.47
C ARG A 288 -25.02 -7.87 16.03
N THR A 289 -24.03 -7.44 16.81
CA THR A 289 -22.61 -7.73 16.57
C THR A 289 -22.34 -9.23 16.71
N TYR A 290 -22.82 -9.86 17.78
CA TYR A 290 -22.68 -11.31 18.01
C TYR A 290 -23.29 -12.13 16.86
N LEU A 291 -24.53 -11.82 16.47
CA LEU A 291 -25.23 -12.52 15.39
C LEU A 291 -24.46 -12.41 14.06
N PHE A 292 -24.03 -11.20 13.71
CA PHE A 292 -23.27 -10.96 12.49
C PHE A 292 -21.90 -11.68 12.51
N GLY A 293 -21.20 -11.64 13.65
CA GLY A 293 -19.96 -12.37 13.84
C GLY A 293 -20.13 -13.90 13.73
N ARG A 294 -21.26 -14.46 14.17
CA ARG A 294 -21.59 -15.89 13.97
C ARG A 294 -21.80 -16.22 12.49
N GLN A 295 -22.52 -15.38 11.74
CA GLN A 295 -22.70 -15.55 10.29
C GLN A 295 -21.35 -15.50 9.55
N CYS A 296 -20.50 -14.51 9.86
CA CYS A 296 -19.18 -14.38 9.24
C CYS A 296 -18.30 -15.60 9.52
N ASN A 297 -18.23 -16.07 10.77
CA ASN A 297 -17.46 -17.26 11.13
C ASN A 297 -17.89 -18.50 10.33
N LEU A 298 -19.20 -18.69 10.09
CA LEU A 298 -19.70 -19.78 9.24
C LEU A 298 -19.33 -19.59 7.76
N LEU A 299 -19.40 -18.37 7.24
CA LEU A 299 -19.01 -18.06 5.87
C LEU A 299 -17.50 -18.27 5.63
N PHE A 300 -16.66 -17.97 6.62
CA PHE A 300 -15.23 -18.31 6.57
C PHE A 300 -15.03 -19.83 6.48
N ARG A 301 -15.78 -20.63 7.26
CA ARG A 301 -15.76 -22.11 7.16
C ARG A 301 -16.25 -22.62 5.79
N LEU A 302 -17.22 -21.93 5.19
CA LEU A 302 -17.73 -22.20 3.84
C LEU A 302 -16.80 -21.70 2.72
N ARG A 303 -15.72 -20.98 3.05
CA ARG A 303 -14.77 -20.40 2.09
C ARG A 303 -15.43 -19.43 1.11
N ARG A 304 -16.33 -18.56 1.59
CA ARG A 304 -17.07 -17.56 0.78
C ARG A 304 -16.72 -16.12 1.14
N PRO A 305 -15.46 -15.67 1.00
CA PRO A 305 -15.03 -14.33 1.42
C PRO A 305 -15.76 -13.18 0.70
N THR A 306 -16.13 -13.36 -0.58
CA THR A 306 -16.90 -12.36 -1.33
C THR A 306 -18.28 -12.10 -0.70
N GLU A 307 -18.96 -13.16 -0.26
CA GLU A 307 -20.27 -13.05 0.41
C GLU A 307 -20.14 -12.36 1.77
N ILE A 308 -19.04 -12.59 2.50
CA ILE A 308 -18.73 -11.89 3.76
C ILE A 308 -18.64 -10.39 3.52
N CYS A 309 -17.86 -9.96 2.52
CA CYS A 309 -17.71 -8.54 2.24
C CYS A 309 -19.04 -7.86 1.86
N GLN A 310 -19.85 -8.51 1.02
CA GLN A 310 -21.17 -8.01 0.62
C GLN A 310 -22.14 -7.90 1.81
N ARG A 311 -22.22 -8.94 2.65
CA ARG A 311 -23.05 -8.93 3.85
C ARG A 311 -22.55 -7.90 4.87
N ALA A 312 -21.23 -7.74 5.04
CA ALA A 312 -20.63 -6.74 5.90
C ALA A 312 -20.98 -5.32 5.47
N GLN A 313 -20.93 -5.02 4.17
CA GLN A 313 -21.31 -3.70 3.67
C GLN A 313 -22.78 -3.39 3.99
N LEU A 314 -23.70 -4.33 3.76
CA LEU A 314 -25.12 -4.17 4.09
C LEU A 314 -25.34 -4.03 5.60
N PHE A 315 -24.69 -4.86 6.41
CA PHE A 315 -24.79 -4.83 7.87
C PHE A 315 -24.26 -3.52 8.44
N ILE A 316 -23.03 -3.14 8.11
CA ILE A 316 -22.37 -1.93 8.65
C ILE A 316 -23.14 -0.69 8.21
N SER A 317 -23.50 -0.57 6.93
CA SER A 317 -24.24 0.60 6.42
C SER A 317 -25.64 0.74 7.03
N SER A 318 -26.39 -0.36 7.18
CA SER A 318 -27.72 -0.33 7.78
C SER A 318 -27.65 -0.09 9.28
N PHE A 319 -26.74 -0.75 9.98
CA PHE A 319 -26.62 -0.65 11.43
C PHE A 319 -26.01 0.68 11.87
N ALA A 320 -25.12 1.28 11.08
CA ALA A 320 -24.64 2.64 11.25
C ALA A 320 -25.76 3.67 11.37
N ARG A 321 -26.86 3.50 10.63
CA ARG A 321 -28.03 4.40 10.73
C ARG A 321 -28.70 4.29 12.09
N THR A 322 -28.84 3.08 12.62
CA THR A 322 -29.40 2.83 13.96
C THR A 322 -28.48 3.31 15.08
N VAL A 323 -27.16 3.14 14.93
CA VAL A 323 -26.16 3.68 15.86
C VAL A 323 -26.22 5.21 15.86
N ARG A 324 -26.38 5.85 14.69
CA ARG A 324 -26.50 7.31 14.55
C ARG A 324 -27.64 7.91 15.38
N GLU A 325 -28.78 7.22 15.46
CA GLU A 325 -29.93 7.65 16.27
C GLU A 325 -29.61 7.69 17.78
N HIS A 326 -28.57 6.95 18.21
CA HIS A 326 -28.17 6.81 19.61
C HIS A 326 -26.80 7.45 19.92
N VAL A 327 -26.20 8.19 18.98
CA VAL A 327 -24.84 8.78 19.11
C VAL A 327 -24.67 9.65 20.35
N MET A 328 -25.72 10.34 20.80
CA MET A 328 -25.66 11.21 21.99
C MET A 328 -25.36 10.46 23.29
N ASN A 329 -25.58 9.14 23.32
CA ASN A 329 -25.32 8.28 24.48
C ASN A 329 -24.04 7.44 24.33
N LEU A 330 -23.30 7.60 23.23
CA LEU A 330 -22.09 6.85 22.90
C LEU A 330 -20.86 7.75 23.08
N THR A 331 -19.67 7.17 23.04
CA THR A 331 -18.42 7.93 23.09
C THR A 331 -18.30 8.87 21.88
N GLU A 332 -17.57 9.97 22.05
CA GLU A 332 -17.32 10.90 20.95
C GLU A 332 -16.68 10.16 19.77
N ASN A 333 -17.17 10.39 18.55
CA ASN A 333 -16.71 9.73 17.31
C ASN A 333 -16.87 8.19 17.28
N PHE A 334 -17.72 7.62 18.15
CA PHE A 334 -17.98 6.16 18.19
C PHE A 334 -18.37 5.60 16.83
N LEU A 335 -19.30 6.26 16.12
CA LEU A 335 -19.86 5.74 14.88
C LEU A 335 -18.78 5.64 13.80
N GLU A 336 -17.93 6.64 13.72
CA GLU A 336 -16.83 6.75 12.77
C GLU A 336 -15.76 5.70 13.05
N SER A 337 -15.32 5.59 14.30
CA SER A 337 -14.36 4.58 14.79
C SER A 337 -14.88 3.16 14.54
N TRP A 338 -16.16 2.90 14.86
CA TRP A 338 -16.80 1.60 14.67
C TRP A 338 -16.92 1.18 13.22
N ILE A 339 -17.36 2.06 12.33
CA ILE A 339 -17.46 1.75 10.90
C ILE A 339 -16.08 1.42 10.32
N TYR A 340 -15.07 2.23 10.65
CA TYR A 340 -13.72 2.01 10.14
C TYR A 340 -13.14 0.68 10.63
N SER A 341 -13.16 0.46 11.94
CA SER A 341 -12.61 -0.74 12.58
C SER A 341 -13.32 -2.01 12.10
N ALA A 342 -14.66 -1.98 11.98
CA ALA A 342 -15.43 -3.09 11.44
C ALA A 342 -15.09 -3.42 9.99
N CYS A 343 -14.98 -2.40 9.11
CA CYS A 343 -14.60 -2.60 7.71
C CYS A 343 -13.17 -3.18 7.60
N MET A 344 -12.21 -2.61 8.32
CA MET A 344 -10.81 -3.06 8.28
C MET A 344 -10.65 -4.48 8.83
N CYS A 345 -11.34 -4.81 9.93
CA CYS A 345 -11.37 -6.15 10.50
C CYS A 345 -11.80 -7.20 9.45
N ILE A 346 -12.91 -6.95 8.76
CA ILE A 346 -13.43 -7.87 7.73
C ILE A 346 -12.47 -7.98 6.54
N VAL A 347 -11.90 -6.87 6.07
CA VAL A 347 -10.97 -6.87 4.93
C VAL A 347 -9.72 -7.67 5.24
N ASN A 348 -9.11 -7.46 6.40
CA ASN A 348 -7.88 -8.16 6.82
C ASN A 348 -8.10 -9.67 6.94
N GLU A 349 -9.20 -10.10 7.57
CA GLU A 349 -9.52 -11.51 7.79
C GLU A 349 -9.90 -12.23 6.48
N CYS A 350 -10.57 -11.53 5.57
CA CYS A 350 -10.79 -12.01 4.20
C CYS A 350 -9.47 -12.17 3.44
N GLU A 351 -8.49 -11.28 3.61
CA GLU A 351 -7.18 -11.37 2.97
C GLU A 351 -6.37 -12.59 3.40
N GLU A 352 -6.30 -12.84 4.71
CA GLU A 352 -5.66 -14.04 5.24
C GLU A 352 -6.32 -15.32 4.70
N THR A 353 -7.65 -15.34 4.61
CA THR A 353 -8.40 -16.50 4.13
C THR A 353 -8.14 -16.80 2.65
N ILE A 354 -8.03 -15.77 1.78
CA ILE A 354 -7.76 -15.95 0.34
C ILE A 354 -6.39 -16.58 0.09
N SER A 355 -5.38 -16.18 0.87
CA SER A 355 -4.02 -16.70 0.72
C SER A 355 -3.95 -18.24 0.81
N LEU A 356 -4.97 -18.85 1.43
CA LEU A 356 -5.12 -20.28 1.65
C LEU A 356 -6.00 -21.01 0.59
N LEU A 357 -6.65 -20.29 -0.35
CA LEU A 357 -7.66 -20.83 -1.28
C LEU A 357 -7.16 -21.12 -2.71
N ASN A 358 -5.85 -21.04 -2.96
CA ASN A 358 -5.24 -21.08 -4.31
C ASN A 358 -5.53 -22.36 -5.14
N ASP A 359 -6.62 -22.34 -5.93
CA ASP A 359 -6.85 -23.27 -7.06
C ASP A 359 -7.29 -22.57 -8.38
N ASP A 360 -7.86 -21.34 -8.37
CA ASP A 360 -8.07 -20.51 -9.58
C ASP A 360 -7.98 -18.99 -9.28
N PRO A 361 -6.87 -18.32 -9.65
CA PRO A 361 -6.50 -17.01 -9.08
C PRO A 361 -7.21 -15.78 -9.69
N HIS A 362 -7.88 -15.87 -10.84
CA HIS A 362 -8.25 -14.64 -11.57
C HIS A 362 -9.71 -14.17 -11.41
N ARG A 363 -10.71 -15.04 -11.34
CA ARG A 363 -12.13 -14.60 -11.26
C ARG A 363 -12.62 -14.36 -9.84
N GLY A 364 -12.25 -15.24 -8.90
CA GLY A 364 -12.59 -15.08 -7.48
C GLY A 364 -11.95 -13.85 -6.86
N GLN A 365 -10.69 -13.58 -7.24
CA GLN A 365 -9.93 -12.43 -6.77
C GLN A 365 -10.57 -11.10 -7.20
N VAL A 366 -10.98 -10.97 -8.48
CA VAL A 366 -11.57 -9.73 -9.00
C VAL A 366 -12.91 -9.39 -8.32
N LEU A 367 -13.79 -10.37 -8.12
CA LEU A 367 -15.08 -10.14 -7.43
C LEU A 367 -14.88 -9.72 -5.98
N LEU A 368 -13.86 -10.28 -5.33
CA LEU A 368 -13.50 -9.96 -3.96
C LEU A 368 -12.82 -8.61 -3.83
N ASP A 369 -11.91 -8.26 -4.75
CA ASP A 369 -11.28 -6.95 -4.81
C ASP A 369 -12.33 -5.86 -5.03
N GLY A 370 -13.36 -6.12 -5.84
CA GLY A 370 -14.53 -5.25 -5.97
C GLY A 370 -15.30 -5.08 -4.66
N ALA A 371 -15.66 -6.18 -3.98
CA ALA A 371 -16.38 -6.13 -2.71
C ALA A 371 -15.56 -5.47 -1.57
N LYS A 372 -14.24 -5.65 -1.57
CA LYS A 372 -13.31 -4.95 -0.67
C LYS A 372 -13.27 -3.46 -0.96
N ALA A 373 -13.19 -3.07 -2.24
CA ALA A 373 -13.16 -1.67 -2.63
C ALA A 373 -14.41 -0.93 -2.13
N GLU A 374 -15.57 -1.58 -2.12
CA GLU A 374 -16.81 -1.02 -1.58
C GLU A 374 -16.77 -0.83 -0.05
N LEU A 375 -16.22 -1.80 0.70
CA LEU A 375 -16.02 -1.66 2.15
C LEU A 375 -15.02 -0.55 2.49
N LEU A 376 -13.91 -0.49 1.76
CA LEU A 376 -12.90 0.55 1.93
C LEU A 376 -13.45 1.93 1.55
N LEU A 377 -14.29 2.02 0.52
CA LEU A 377 -14.99 3.24 0.17
C LEU A 377 -15.94 3.69 1.28
N LEU A 378 -16.66 2.77 1.91
CA LEU A 378 -17.56 3.06 3.04
C LEU A 378 -16.79 3.54 4.28
N ALA A 379 -15.73 2.82 4.67
CA ALA A 379 -14.83 3.22 5.76
C ALA A 379 -14.25 4.62 5.50
N ARG A 380 -13.82 4.86 4.24
CA ARG A 380 -13.31 6.15 3.79
C ARG A 380 -14.36 7.25 3.85
N GLN A 381 -15.56 7.05 3.30
CA GLN A 381 -16.65 8.06 3.34
C GLN A 381 -16.99 8.50 4.76
N GLN A 382 -16.88 7.60 5.74
CA GLN A 382 -17.17 7.92 7.13
C GLN A 382 -16.04 8.72 7.81
N ILE A 383 -14.76 8.34 7.63
CA ILE A 383 -13.62 9.17 8.08
C ILE A 383 -13.73 10.60 7.51
N LEU A 384 -14.14 10.69 6.25
CA LEU A 384 -14.33 11.95 5.55
C LEU A 384 -15.47 12.79 6.13
N MET A 385 -16.49 12.15 6.69
CA MET A 385 -17.61 12.81 7.39
C MET A 385 -17.21 13.29 8.78
N ASP A 386 -16.35 12.55 9.50
CA ASP A 386 -15.75 12.97 10.80
C ASP A 386 -14.94 14.27 10.63
N ILE A 387 -14.10 14.34 9.60
CA ILE A 387 -13.30 15.53 9.29
C ILE A 387 -14.17 16.74 8.93
N LEU A 388 -15.31 16.52 8.28
CA LEU A 388 -16.23 17.60 7.87
C LEU A 388 -17.15 18.07 9.00
N LEU A 389 -17.55 17.19 9.92
CA LEU A 389 -18.40 17.52 11.07
C LEU A 389 -17.60 18.10 12.25
N SER A 390 -16.30 17.84 12.35
CA SER A 390 -15.43 18.23 13.48
C SER A 390 -14.70 19.58 13.33
N GLN A 391 -15.34 20.58 12.70
CA GLN A 391 -14.89 21.98 12.51
C GLN A 391 -14.41 22.75 13.76
N SER A 392 -14.14 22.12 14.92
CA SER A 392 -13.88 22.81 16.18
C SER A 392 -12.57 22.50 16.91
N HIS A 393 -11.66 21.61 16.49
CA HIS A 393 -10.43 21.37 17.27
C HIS A 393 -9.14 21.10 16.47
N ARG A 394 -8.17 22.04 16.58
CA ARG A 394 -6.82 22.05 15.96
C ARG A 394 -6.00 20.75 16.15
N ASN A 395 -6.17 20.04 17.27
CA ASN A 395 -5.45 18.79 17.55
C ASN A 395 -5.90 17.61 16.67
N LYS A 396 -7.16 17.58 16.21
CA LYS A 396 -7.68 16.46 15.40
C LYS A 396 -7.26 16.55 13.92
N TYR A 397 -7.01 17.75 13.40
CA TYR A 397 -6.44 17.94 12.06
C TYR A 397 -5.03 17.33 11.94
N ALA A 398 -4.23 17.35 13.02
CA ALA A 398 -2.90 16.75 13.03
C ALA A 398 -2.95 15.23 12.87
N GLU A 399 -3.87 14.57 13.58
CA GLU A 399 -4.06 13.12 13.48
C GLU A 399 -4.64 12.72 12.12
N ALA A 400 -5.67 13.43 11.65
CA ALA A 400 -6.24 13.22 10.31
C ALA A 400 -5.19 13.42 9.20
N SER A 401 -4.30 14.42 9.34
CA SER A 401 -3.24 14.67 8.37
C SER A 401 -2.26 13.51 8.26
N ARG A 402 -1.88 12.86 9.37
CA ARG A 402 -0.98 11.70 9.38
C ARG A 402 -1.58 10.50 8.66
N ILE A 403 -2.86 10.23 8.92
CA ILE A 403 -3.59 9.13 8.28
C ILE A 403 -3.70 9.39 6.76
N LEU A 404 -4.10 10.60 6.37
CA LEU A 404 -4.24 10.99 4.97
C LEU A 404 -2.91 11.01 4.22
N GLU A 405 -1.81 11.43 4.86
CA GLU A 405 -0.46 11.43 4.28
C GLU A 405 -0.02 9.99 3.90
N SER A 406 -0.21 9.03 4.81
CA SER A 406 0.13 7.62 4.53
C SER A 406 -0.71 7.04 3.39
N ILE A 407 -2.02 7.35 3.37
CA ILE A 407 -2.96 6.75 2.41
C ILE A 407 -2.81 7.38 1.01
N THR A 408 -2.64 8.70 0.94
CA THR A 408 -2.42 9.40 -0.35
C THR A 408 -1.18 8.89 -1.05
N TRP A 409 -0.09 8.68 -0.31
CA TRP A 409 1.14 8.11 -0.85
C TRP A 409 0.93 6.72 -1.46
N GLN A 410 0.20 5.83 -0.77
CA GLN A 410 -0.08 4.48 -1.27
C GLN A 410 -0.87 4.51 -2.58
N TYR A 411 -1.93 5.31 -2.67
CA TYR A 411 -2.72 5.41 -3.91
C TYR A 411 -1.95 6.07 -5.06
N GLY A 412 -1.05 7.00 -4.76
CA GLY A 412 -0.12 7.59 -5.74
C GLY A 412 0.84 6.55 -6.33
N GLN A 413 1.36 5.62 -5.51
CA GLN A 413 2.22 4.51 -6.00
C GLN A 413 1.49 3.62 -7.00
N TYR A 414 0.20 3.33 -6.77
CA TYR A 414 -0.61 2.49 -7.66
C TYR A 414 -1.27 3.27 -8.82
N ARG A 415 -0.99 4.57 -8.98
CA ARG A 415 -1.55 5.47 -10.01
C ARG A 415 -3.08 5.57 -10.00
N TRP A 416 -3.71 5.49 -8.83
CA TRP A 416 -5.16 5.67 -8.69
C TRP A 416 -5.49 7.17 -8.59
N THR A 417 -5.23 7.92 -9.65
CA THR A 417 -5.17 9.39 -9.69
C THR A 417 -6.47 10.08 -9.24
N VAL A 418 -7.64 9.56 -9.64
CA VAL A 418 -8.95 10.08 -9.22
C VAL A 418 -9.14 9.94 -7.70
N LEU A 419 -8.75 8.79 -7.15
CA LEU A 419 -8.89 8.51 -5.72
C LEU A 419 -7.83 9.24 -4.89
N GLU A 420 -6.62 9.39 -5.43
CA GLU A 420 -5.54 10.23 -4.88
C GLU A 420 -6.02 11.68 -4.78
N ASN A 421 -6.56 12.26 -5.86
CA ASN A 421 -7.05 13.64 -5.89
C ASN A 421 -8.12 13.91 -4.82
N GLU A 422 -9.11 13.04 -4.71
CA GLU A 422 -10.17 13.17 -3.70
C GLU A 422 -9.65 13.14 -2.26
N LEU A 423 -8.56 12.41 -1.99
CA LEU A 423 -7.91 12.42 -0.67
C LEU A 423 -7.03 13.64 -0.47
N VAL A 424 -6.21 13.98 -1.48
CA VAL A 424 -5.27 15.11 -1.40
C VAL A 424 -6.03 16.44 -1.27
N ILE A 425 -7.22 16.59 -1.88
CA ILE A 425 -8.10 17.75 -1.69
C ILE A 425 -8.41 17.98 -0.19
N LYS A 426 -8.65 16.89 0.54
CA LYS A 426 -9.08 16.92 1.94
C LYS A 426 -7.89 16.98 2.89
N TYR A 427 -6.79 16.33 2.51
CA TYR A 427 -5.49 16.52 3.15
C TYR A 427 -5.05 17.99 3.08
N ALA A 428 -5.14 18.61 1.90
CA ALA A 428 -4.83 20.02 1.69
C ALA A 428 -5.69 20.93 2.57
N LYS A 429 -7.00 20.64 2.72
CA LYS A 429 -7.86 21.37 3.67
C LYS A 429 -7.36 21.26 5.12
N CYS A 430 -7.00 20.05 5.57
CA CYS A 430 -6.46 19.84 6.91
C CYS A 430 -5.16 20.62 7.13
N LEU A 431 -4.25 20.59 6.16
CA LEU A 431 -2.97 21.31 6.22
C LEU A 431 -3.16 22.82 6.29
N LYS A 432 -4.15 23.36 5.58
CA LYS A 432 -4.50 24.79 5.61
C LYS A 432 -4.98 25.23 7.00
N GLU A 433 -5.82 24.44 7.66
CA GLU A 433 -6.29 24.71 9.03
C GLU A 433 -5.18 24.57 10.08
N MET A 434 -4.19 23.72 9.83
CA MET A 434 -3.00 23.57 10.67
C MET A 434 -1.92 24.64 10.44
N GLU A 435 -2.09 25.50 9.43
CA GLU A 435 -1.10 26.49 9.00
C GLU A 435 0.25 25.88 8.55
N ASP A 436 0.27 24.60 8.14
CA ASP A 436 1.47 23.95 7.57
C ASP A 436 1.59 24.28 6.07
N THR A 437 2.19 25.43 5.79
CA THR A 437 2.32 25.98 4.43
C THR A 437 3.23 25.15 3.52
N VAL A 438 4.25 24.48 4.04
CA VAL A 438 5.18 23.68 3.21
C VAL A 438 4.46 22.46 2.67
N LYS A 439 3.86 21.66 3.56
CA LYS A 439 3.10 20.47 3.17
C LYS A 439 1.88 20.84 2.32
N TYR A 440 1.25 21.98 2.59
CA TYR A 440 0.11 22.46 1.80
C TYR A 440 0.51 22.72 0.34
N VAL A 441 1.66 23.36 0.11
CA VAL A 441 2.20 23.59 -1.23
C VAL A 441 2.49 22.27 -1.94
N GLU A 442 3.07 21.28 -1.26
CA GLU A 442 3.31 19.93 -1.81
C GLU A 442 2.01 19.21 -2.18
N ALA A 443 0.96 19.35 -1.36
CA ALA A 443 -0.36 18.81 -1.67
C ALA A 443 -0.97 19.48 -2.91
N CYS A 444 -0.85 20.80 -3.05
CA CYS A 444 -1.29 21.50 -4.26
C CYS A 444 -0.52 21.06 -5.51
N LEU A 445 0.80 20.85 -5.40
CA LEU A 445 1.61 20.32 -6.50
C LEU A 445 1.16 18.92 -6.92
N THR A 446 0.86 18.06 -5.95
CA THR A 446 0.33 16.70 -6.19
C THR A 446 -1.01 16.74 -6.92
N LEU A 447 -1.92 17.64 -6.53
CA LEU A 447 -3.21 17.83 -7.21
C LEU A 447 -3.01 18.31 -8.65
N LEU A 448 -2.14 19.30 -8.87
CA LEU A 448 -1.87 19.84 -10.21
C LEU A 448 -1.05 18.88 -11.08
N ARG A 449 -0.33 17.92 -10.49
CA ARG A 449 0.27 16.79 -11.23
C ARG A 449 -0.81 15.92 -11.88
N ASN A 450 -1.93 15.74 -11.21
CA ASN A 450 -3.07 14.95 -11.70
C ASN A 450 -4.21 15.85 -12.20
N MET A 451 -3.87 17.00 -12.81
CA MET A 451 -4.85 18.04 -13.16
C MET A 451 -5.91 17.61 -14.18
N ASP A 452 -5.66 16.55 -14.96
CA ASP A 452 -6.59 16.03 -15.96
C ASP A 452 -7.83 15.39 -15.29
N ASP A 453 -7.67 14.86 -14.07
CA ASP A 453 -8.74 14.25 -13.27
C ASP A 453 -9.41 15.22 -12.28
N LEU A 454 -9.05 16.51 -12.32
CA LEU A 454 -9.66 17.56 -11.51
C LEU A 454 -10.77 18.29 -12.27
N THR A 455 -11.80 18.72 -11.55
CA THR A 455 -12.78 19.69 -12.07
C THR A 455 -12.10 21.03 -12.38
N ASP A 456 -12.63 21.76 -13.36
CA ASP A 456 -12.05 23.06 -13.76
C ASP A 456 -12.03 24.07 -12.60
N GLU A 457 -13.04 24.02 -11.71
CA GLU A 457 -13.11 24.83 -10.50
C GLU A 457 -11.97 24.51 -9.52
N ASN A 458 -11.74 23.22 -9.23
CA ASN A 458 -10.64 22.80 -8.37
C ASN A 458 -9.27 23.12 -8.99
N ARG A 459 -9.13 22.93 -10.30
CA ARG A 459 -7.89 23.25 -11.03
C ARG A 459 -7.55 24.74 -10.90
N LEU A 460 -8.55 25.62 -11.04
CA LEU A 460 -8.36 27.06 -10.84
C LEU A 460 -8.06 27.40 -9.37
N TYR A 461 -8.80 26.84 -8.43
CA TYR A 461 -8.63 27.06 -7.00
C TYR A 461 -7.21 26.70 -6.53
N TYR A 462 -6.77 25.45 -6.75
CA TYR A 462 -5.45 25.00 -6.30
C TYR A 462 -4.30 25.64 -7.07
N SER A 463 -4.52 26.08 -8.32
CA SER A 463 -3.56 26.92 -9.00
C SER A 463 -3.39 28.26 -8.27
N ASN A 464 -4.48 28.96 -7.93
CA ASN A 464 -4.39 30.21 -7.20
C ASN A 464 -3.67 30.03 -5.85
N GLU A 465 -4.08 29.04 -5.07
CA GLU A 465 -3.49 28.74 -3.76
C GLU A 465 -1.99 28.44 -3.86
N LEU A 466 -1.56 27.61 -4.80
CA LEU A 466 -0.15 27.25 -4.97
C LEU A 466 0.73 28.49 -5.18
N PHE A 467 0.35 29.37 -6.13
CA PHE A 467 1.20 30.50 -6.49
C PHE A 467 1.07 31.68 -5.53
N ASN A 468 -0.08 31.82 -4.83
CA ASN A 468 -0.21 32.74 -3.71
C ASN A 468 0.68 32.31 -2.55
N ALA A 469 0.69 31.02 -2.20
CA ALA A 469 1.59 30.47 -1.18
C ALA A 469 3.07 30.55 -1.59
N ALA A 470 3.39 30.31 -2.87
CA ALA A 470 4.75 30.41 -3.39
C ALA A 470 5.35 31.82 -3.30
N THR A 471 4.50 32.85 -3.38
CA THR A 471 4.89 34.26 -3.27
C THR A 471 4.73 34.83 -1.86
N SER A 472 4.14 34.06 -0.94
CA SER A 472 3.96 34.46 0.45
C SER A 472 5.29 34.50 1.22
N LYS A 473 5.33 35.28 2.30
CA LYS A 473 6.49 35.31 3.22
C LYS A 473 6.56 34.09 4.13
N GLU A 474 5.49 33.29 4.20
CA GLU A 474 5.32 32.18 5.15
C GLU A 474 6.10 30.94 4.72
N LEU A 475 6.17 30.68 3.41
CA LEU A 475 6.99 29.60 2.87
C LEU A 475 8.46 29.95 3.14
N ARG A 476 9.14 29.26 4.07
CA ARG A 476 10.53 29.61 4.44
C ARG A 476 11.58 29.04 3.48
N GLN A 477 11.28 27.88 2.89
CA GLN A 477 12.18 27.08 2.07
C GLN A 477 11.88 27.23 0.57
N GLU A 478 12.91 27.09 -0.27
CA GLU A 478 12.73 26.96 -1.72
C GLU A 478 12.33 25.53 -2.09
N ILE A 479 11.30 25.38 -2.90
CA ILE A 479 10.78 24.08 -3.35
C ILE A 479 11.11 23.91 -4.83
N HIS A 480 11.78 22.81 -5.15
CA HIS A 480 12.15 22.44 -6.52
C HIS A 480 11.13 21.44 -7.06
N HIS A 481 10.69 21.65 -8.31
CA HIS A 481 9.71 20.77 -8.95
C HIS A 481 9.98 20.68 -10.46
N GLU A 482 9.58 19.57 -11.09
CA GLU A 482 9.66 19.44 -12.55
C GLU A 482 8.59 20.27 -13.26
N PHE A 483 8.84 20.65 -14.52
CA PHE A 483 7.86 21.39 -15.34
C PHE A 483 6.59 20.58 -15.61
N ALA A 484 6.73 19.28 -15.89
CA ALA A 484 5.60 18.44 -16.24
C ALA A 484 4.74 18.13 -14.99
N PRO A 485 3.40 18.10 -15.12
CA PRO A 485 2.62 18.35 -16.34
C PRO A 485 2.14 19.80 -16.50
N MET A 486 2.40 20.69 -15.53
CA MET A 486 1.87 22.06 -15.49
C MET A 486 2.39 22.95 -16.62
N PHE A 487 3.64 22.73 -17.03
CA PHE A 487 4.32 23.51 -18.06
C PHE A 487 4.97 22.58 -19.09
N THR A 488 5.03 23.04 -20.34
CA THR A 488 5.93 22.44 -21.34
C THR A 488 6.86 23.49 -21.89
N VAL A 489 8.10 23.11 -22.20
CA VAL A 489 9.12 24.01 -22.73
C VAL A 489 9.65 23.51 -24.07
N LYS A 490 9.78 24.41 -25.04
CA LYS A 490 10.50 24.18 -26.29
C LYS A 490 11.33 25.39 -26.63
N VAL A 491 12.58 25.19 -27.02
CA VAL A 491 13.39 26.25 -27.63
C VAL A 491 12.96 26.39 -29.09
N VAL A 492 12.57 27.61 -29.48
CA VAL A 492 12.01 27.92 -30.81
C VAL A 492 13.12 28.30 -31.78
N SER A 493 13.98 29.24 -31.38
CA SER A 493 15.12 29.69 -32.18
C SER A 493 16.19 30.29 -31.28
N VAL A 494 17.44 30.08 -31.67
CA VAL A 494 18.58 30.86 -31.22
C VAL A 494 18.87 31.86 -32.32
N VAL A 495 18.90 33.15 -32.00
CA VAL A 495 19.22 34.20 -32.98
C VAL A 495 20.42 34.95 -32.45
N ASP A 496 21.48 34.91 -33.24
CA ASP A 496 22.84 35.12 -32.77
C ASP A 496 23.21 36.58 -32.51
N ILE A 497 22.51 37.56 -33.11
CA ILE A 497 23.02 38.93 -33.16
C ILE A 497 21.91 39.96 -32.87
N LEU A 498 22.02 40.66 -31.74
CA LEU A 498 21.29 41.92 -31.51
C LEU A 498 21.95 43.01 -32.37
N GLN A 499 21.18 43.70 -33.22
CA GLN A 499 21.72 44.70 -34.15
C GLN A 499 22.61 45.75 -33.46
N ASP A 500 22.24 46.18 -32.25
CA ASP A 500 22.90 47.27 -31.51
C ASP A 500 23.55 46.82 -30.18
N ASP A 501 23.59 45.52 -29.89
CA ASP A 501 24.12 45.00 -28.61
C ASP A 501 25.05 43.80 -28.82
N ASP A 502 26.00 43.59 -27.92
CA ASP A 502 27.03 42.53 -28.01
C ASP A 502 26.59 41.20 -27.40
N GLY A 503 25.42 41.20 -26.75
CA GLY A 503 24.78 40.02 -26.19
C GLY A 503 24.04 39.18 -27.24
N SER A 504 23.71 37.96 -26.86
CA SER A 504 22.92 37.03 -27.66
C SER A 504 21.55 36.78 -27.01
N TYR A 505 20.57 36.31 -27.78
CA TYR A 505 19.26 35.95 -27.22
C TYR A 505 18.74 34.62 -27.73
N VAL A 506 17.87 34.01 -26.93
CA VAL A 506 17.19 32.76 -27.25
C VAL A 506 15.70 32.97 -27.04
N ASP A 507 14.90 32.56 -28.01
CA ASP A 507 13.45 32.58 -27.92
C ASP A 507 12.96 31.20 -27.46
N ILE A 508 12.28 31.18 -26.31
CA ILE A 508 11.77 29.95 -25.66
C ILE A 508 10.26 30.01 -25.64
N MET A 509 9.63 28.95 -26.14
CA MET A 509 8.21 28.75 -25.99
C MET A 509 7.94 27.98 -24.69
N LEU A 510 7.19 28.61 -23.80
CA LEU A 510 6.61 28.01 -22.61
C LEU A 510 5.10 27.87 -22.81
N GLU A 511 4.59 26.64 -22.72
CA GLU A 511 3.16 26.38 -22.69
C GLU A 511 2.71 26.27 -21.23
N ASN A 512 1.86 27.21 -20.81
CA ASN A 512 1.18 27.17 -19.53
C ASN A 512 -0.13 26.38 -19.69
N LYS A 513 -0.21 25.19 -19.09
CA LYS A 513 -1.42 24.35 -19.16
C LYS A 513 -2.41 24.64 -18.03
N LEU A 514 -2.11 25.61 -17.16
CA LEU A 514 -2.99 26.00 -16.06
C LEU A 514 -4.02 27.04 -16.54
N PRO A 515 -5.22 27.10 -15.92
CA PRO A 515 -6.34 27.92 -16.39
C PRO A 515 -6.19 29.43 -16.10
N ARG A 516 -5.00 29.90 -15.70
CA ARG A 516 -4.77 31.28 -15.30
C ARG A 516 -3.41 31.82 -15.71
N GLU A 517 -3.28 33.14 -15.70
CA GLU A 517 -2.01 33.80 -15.90
C GLU A 517 -1.10 33.68 -14.67
N ILE A 518 0.20 33.58 -14.93
CA ILE A 518 1.22 33.35 -13.91
C ILE A 518 2.40 34.30 -14.15
N GLY A 519 2.65 35.18 -13.18
CA GLY A 519 3.84 36.02 -13.15
C GLY A 519 5.04 35.25 -12.60
N PHE A 520 6.24 35.52 -13.13
CA PHE A 520 7.49 34.90 -12.67
C PHE A 520 8.57 35.94 -12.34
N ASN A 521 9.49 35.56 -11.45
CA ASN A 521 10.60 36.39 -10.96
C ASN A 521 11.91 36.16 -11.72
N LYS A 522 12.06 35.02 -12.39
CA LYS A 522 13.20 34.77 -13.27
C LYS A 522 12.90 33.58 -14.17
N LEU A 523 13.17 33.73 -15.45
CA LEU A 523 13.31 32.59 -16.36
C LEU A 523 14.77 32.55 -16.80
N SER A 524 15.40 31.38 -16.72
CA SER A 524 16.82 31.21 -17.03
C SER A 524 17.08 29.93 -17.81
N VAL A 525 18.03 29.98 -18.73
CA VAL A 525 18.42 28.85 -19.57
C VAL A 525 19.92 28.71 -19.51
N ARG A 526 20.35 27.48 -19.22
CA ARG A 526 21.75 27.10 -19.20
C ARG A 526 22.12 26.36 -20.47
N MET A 527 23.17 26.84 -21.13
CA MET A 527 23.81 26.17 -22.24
C MET A 527 25.28 25.92 -21.89
N VAL A 528 25.83 24.77 -22.30
CA VAL A 528 27.20 24.35 -21.94
C VAL A 528 27.98 23.91 -23.16
N SER A 529 29.26 24.28 -23.23
CA SER A 529 30.21 23.90 -24.29
C SER A 529 31.45 23.28 -23.64
N GLY A 530 31.67 21.98 -23.85
CA GLY A 530 32.76 21.24 -23.20
C GLY A 530 32.62 21.17 -21.68
N GLU A 531 33.73 21.15 -20.96
CA GLU A 531 33.75 21.04 -19.49
C GLU A 531 33.79 22.39 -18.76
N VAL A 532 34.15 23.49 -19.44
CA VAL A 532 34.58 24.74 -18.78
C VAL A 532 33.72 25.96 -19.13
N ASP A 533 32.97 25.94 -20.23
CA ASP A 533 32.20 27.10 -20.70
C ASP A 533 30.69 26.90 -20.52
N GLU A 534 30.07 27.79 -19.73
CA GLU A 534 28.63 27.87 -19.53
C GLU A 534 28.08 29.25 -19.91
N LEU A 535 26.90 29.27 -20.52
CA LEU A 535 26.15 30.48 -20.83
C LEU A 535 24.79 30.42 -20.12
N TRP A 536 24.48 31.52 -19.43
CA TRP A 536 23.21 31.72 -18.76
C TRP A 536 22.42 32.83 -19.45
N PHE A 537 21.35 32.45 -20.13
CA PHE A 537 20.37 33.38 -20.68
C PHE A 537 19.28 33.61 -19.65
N HIS A 538 18.86 34.86 -19.42
CA HIS A 538 17.80 35.12 -18.45
C HIS A 538 16.90 36.32 -18.77
N ILE A 539 15.71 36.31 -18.18
CA ILE A 539 14.81 37.46 -18.08
C ILE A 539 14.27 37.55 -16.64
N ARG A 540 14.22 38.77 -16.08
CA ARG A 540 13.92 38.99 -14.65
C ARG A 540 12.43 39.08 -14.33
N HIS A 541 11.56 39.40 -15.28
CA HIS A 541 10.12 39.43 -15.05
C HIS A 541 9.36 39.08 -16.32
N GLY A 542 8.23 38.41 -16.16
CA GLY A 542 7.31 38.15 -17.25
C GLY A 542 6.01 37.55 -16.73
N VAL A 543 5.01 37.54 -17.60
CA VAL A 543 3.68 36.98 -17.32
C VAL A 543 3.38 35.95 -18.39
N MET A 544 3.03 34.73 -17.97
CA MET A 544 2.62 33.64 -18.85
C MET A 544 1.09 33.58 -18.87
N GLN A 545 0.50 33.79 -20.04
CA GLN A 545 -0.92 33.55 -20.28
C GLN A 545 -1.21 32.04 -20.41
N PRO A 546 -2.43 31.56 -20.16
CA PRO A 546 -2.80 30.19 -20.50
C PRO A 546 -2.52 29.87 -21.98
N GLY A 547 -1.93 28.70 -22.25
CA GLY A 547 -1.47 28.30 -23.57
C GLY A 547 -0.01 28.67 -23.86
N LYS A 548 0.32 28.83 -25.14
CA LYS A 548 1.71 29.02 -25.62
C LYS A 548 2.15 30.48 -25.49
N ASN A 549 3.28 30.69 -24.81
CA ASN A 549 3.93 31.97 -24.63
C ASN A 549 5.35 31.89 -25.16
N THR A 550 5.84 32.95 -25.80
CA THR A 550 7.25 33.02 -26.24
C THR A 550 7.97 34.09 -25.44
N PHE A 551 9.08 33.71 -24.81
CA PHE A 551 9.92 34.63 -24.05
C PHE A 551 11.30 34.72 -24.69
N ARG A 552 11.77 35.95 -24.84
CA ARG A 552 13.13 36.25 -25.23
C ARG A 552 14.00 36.33 -23.98
N VAL A 553 14.95 35.41 -23.84
CA VAL A 553 15.98 35.46 -22.81
C VAL A 553 17.28 35.97 -23.40
N THR A 554 17.97 36.85 -22.68
CA THR A 554 19.21 37.47 -23.16
C THR A 554 20.41 36.99 -22.34
N CYS A 555 21.56 36.87 -22.98
CA CYS A 555 22.85 36.64 -22.35
C CYS A 555 23.71 37.89 -22.54
N GLU A 556 24.20 38.44 -21.43
CA GLU A 556 25.13 39.58 -21.42
C GLU A 556 26.57 39.14 -21.71
N THR A 557 26.83 37.82 -21.67
CA THR A 557 28.13 37.23 -22.03
C THR A 557 28.20 37.01 -23.54
N SER A 558 29.11 37.73 -24.19
CA SER A 558 29.51 37.51 -25.56
C SER A 558 30.48 36.34 -25.62
N ALA A 559 30.01 35.22 -26.17
CA ALA A 559 30.84 34.06 -26.43
C ALA A 559 30.45 33.47 -27.79
N SER A 560 31.44 32.92 -28.49
CA SER A 560 31.21 32.21 -29.75
C SER A 560 31.54 30.74 -29.56
N GLY A 561 30.69 29.86 -30.09
CA GLY A 561 30.94 28.43 -29.99
C GLY A 561 29.71 27.58 -30.21
N THR A 562 29.89 26.28 -30.06
CA THR A 562 28.80 25.30 -30.16
C THR A 562 28.42 24.84 -28.76
N TYR A 563 27.21 25.17 -28.33
CA TYR A 563 26.71 24.90 -27.00
C TYR A 563 25.57 23.87 -27.03
N VAL A 564 25.52 23.02 -26.02
CA VAL A 564 24.42 22.10 -25.76
C VAL A 564 23.46 22.74 -24.76
N LEU A 565 22.16 22.70 -25.06
CA LEU A 565 21.14 23.10 -24.11
C LEU A 565 21.06 22.09 -22.97
N GLU A 566 21.32 22.53 -21.74
CA GLU A 566 21.31 21.67 -20.56
C GLU A 566 19.96 21.75 -19.85
N LYS A 567 19.58 22.93 -19.33
CA LYS A 567 18.40 23.05 -18.47
C LYS A 567 17.75 24.42 -18.51
N VAL A 568 16.46 24.44 -18.17
CA VAL A 568 15.65 25.66 -18.01
C VAL A 568 15.13 25.74 -16.59
N HIS A 569 15.32 26.91 -15.97
CA HIS A 569 14.86 27.23 -14.63
C HIS A 569 13.81 28.34 -14.69
N LEU A 570 12.64 28.09 -14.11
CA LEU A 570 11.57 29.08 -13.96
C LEU A 570 11.31 29.31 -12.47
N ARG A 571 11.62 30.52 -11.99
CA ARG A 571 11.46 30.92 -10.60
C ARG A 571 10.20 31.76 -10.41
N ILE A 572 9.32 31.31 -9.54
CA ILE A 572 8.08 32.00 -9.15
C ILE A 572 8.02 32.04 -7.61
N GLY A 573 8.30 33.21 -7.04
CA GLY A 573 8.52 33.38 -5.61
C GLY A 573 9.66 32.49 -5.11
N LYS A 574 9.31 31.54 -4.24
CA LYS A 574 10.20 30.50 -3.70
C LYS A 574 10.04 29.12 -4.37
N MET A 575 9.18 29.01 -5.38
CA MET A 575 9.08 27.82 -6.24
C MET A 575 10.08 27.93 -7.40
N ILE A 576 10.81 26.84 -7.66
CA ILE A 576 11.74 26.72 -8.78
C ILE A 576 11.34 25.51 -9.61
N PHE A 577 10.80 25.77 -10.79
CA PHE A 577 10.52 24.75 -11.79
C PHE A 577 11.78 24.47 -12.61
N LEU A 578 12.07 23.19 -12.84
CA LEU A 578 13.27 22.71 -13.54
C LEU A 578 12.90 21.78 -14.69
N TYR A 579 13.53 21.99 -15.84
CA TYR A 579 13.46 21.05 -16.97
C TYR A 579 14.87 20.75 -17.47
N ASP A 580 15.22 19.46 -17.52
CA ASP A 580 16.52 18.96 -17.95
C ASP A 580 16.43 18.41 -19.39
N PHE A 581 17.08 19.10 -20.32
CA PHE A 581 17.15 18.69 -21.72
C PHE A 581 18.16 17.57 -21.95
N LEU A 582 19.07 17.29 -21.01
CA LEU A 582 20.02 16.18 -21.13
C LEU A 582 19.34 14.82 -20.98
N GLN A 583 18.15 14.77 -20.37
CA GLN A 583 17.33 13.56 -20.28
C GLN A 583 16.61 13.24 -21.60
N GLU A 584 16.56 14.18 -22.57
CA GLU A 584 16.01 13.90 -23.89
C GLU A 584 16.92 12.95 -24.69
N SER A 585 16.33 12.09 -25.53
CA SER A 585 17.08 11.13 -26.35
C SER A 585 18.02 11.80 -27.37
N ARG A 586 17.80 13.08 -27.68
CA ARG A 586 18.62 13.87 -28.60
C ARG A 586 19.03 15.17 -27.93
N LYS A 587 20.34 15.34 -27.74
CA LYS A 587 20.92 16.60 -27.27
C LYS A 587 20.64 17.71 -28.29
N ARG A 588 20.16 18.85 -27.81
CA ARG A 588 19.92 20.04 -28.65
C ARG A 588 21.17 20.89 -28.66
N ILE A 589 21.75 21.06 -29.84
CA ILE A 589 23.01 21.75 -30.06
C ILE A 589 22.71 23.06 -30.80
N PHE A 590 23.27 24.15 -30.30
CA PHE A 590 23.12 25.49 -30.87
C PHE A 590 24.48 26.09 -31.09
N ARG A 591 24.66 26.74 -32.25
CA ARG A 591 25.82 27.59 -32.51
C ARG A 591 25.45 28.98 -32.04
N VAL A 592 26.27 29.55 -31.16
CA VAL A 592 26.15 30.94 -30.70
C VAL A 592 27.26 31.71 -31.38
N GLU A 593 26.91 32.77 -32.10
CA GLU A 593 27.89 33.65 -32.76
C GLU A 593 27.91 35.04 -32.10
N SER A 594 29.09 35.51 -31.71
CA SER A 594 29.26 36.89 -31.25
C SER A 594 29.21 37.87 -32.41
N HIS A 595 28.68 39.08 -32.19
CA HIS A 595 28.66 40.14 -33.20
C HIS A 595 30.07 40.35 -33.81
N PRO A 596 30.22 40.44 -35.15
CA PRO A 596 31.55 40.53 -35.79
C PRO A 596 32.42 41.70 -35.29
N GLN A 597 31.76 42.80 -34.93
CA GLN A 597 32.37 44.03 -34.39
C GLN A 597 32.24 44.17 -32.85
N ALA A 598 31.87 43.12 -32.12
CA ALA A 598 31.90 43.14 -30.65
C ALA A 598 33.34 43.21 -30.11
N LEU A 599 33.47 43.45 -28.81
CA LEU A 599 34.76 43.32 -28.13
C LEU A 599 35.31 41.90 -28.30
N LYS A 600 36.59 41.79 -28.66
CA LYS A 600 37.29 40.51 -28.81
C LYS A 600 38.61 40.57 -28.07
N ALA A 601 38.94 39.50 -27.37
CA ALA A 601 40.24 39.36 -26.75
C ALA A 601 40.96 38.12 -27.29
N THR A 602 42.23 38.24 -27.64
CA THR A 602 43.07 37.15 -28.16
C THR A 602 44.38 37.08 -27.41
N ILE A 603 44.97 35.88 -27.37
CA ILE A 603 46.32 35.68 -26.86
C ILE A 603 47.22 35.37 -28.04
N THR A 604 48.34 36.08 -28.13
CA THR A 604 49.37 35.84 -29.14
C THR A 604 50.73 35.62 -28.47
N PRO A 605 51.61 34.81 -29.08
CA PRO A 605 53.00 34.77 -28.66
C PRO A 605 53.68 36.13 -28.93
N PRO A 606 54.73 36.48 -28.17
CA PRO A 606 55.45 37.73 -28.36
C PRO A 606 56.17 37.71 -29.72
N GLN A 607 56.26 38.88 -30.37
CA GLN A 607 56.90 39.02 -31.69
C GLN A 607 58.41 38.71 -31.64
N GLU A 608 59.05 38.99 -30.50
CA GLU A 608 60.46 38.70 -30.24
C GLU A 608 60.57 37.86 -28.97
N ARG A 609 61.31 36.75 -29.02
CA ARG A 609 61.62 35.90 -27.85
C ARG A 609 63.11 35.97 -27.56
N GLU A 610 63.48 36.58 -26.44
CA GLU A 610 64.86 36.58 -25.96
C GLU A 610 65.14 35.34 -25.10
N LEU A 611 66.14 34.55 -25.51
CA LEU A 611 66.56 33.35 -24.78
C LEU A 611 67.17 33.76 -23.43
N GLY A 612 66.60 33.24 -22.33
CA GLY A 612 67.05 33.50 -20.96
C GLY A 612 66.27 34.57 -20.20
N GLN A 613 65.31 35.24 -20.86
CA GLN A 613 64.32 36.10 -20.18
C GLN A 613 63.06 35.33 -19.80
N THR A 614 62.23 35.91 -18.91
CA THR A 614 60.93 35.36 -18.54
C THR A 614 60.02 35.28 -19.76
N ASN A 615 59.38 34.13 -19.97
CA ASN A 615 58.43 33.97 -21.06
C ASN A 615 57.23 34.90 -20.86
N THR A 616 56.76 35.50 -21.94
CA THR A 616 55.58 36.37 -21.95
C THR A 616 54.65 35.97 -23.08
N PHE A 617 53.37 36.31 -22.95
CA PHE A 617 52.42 36.36 -24.06
C PHE A 617 51.71 37.71 -24.06
N ALA A 618 51.19 38.13 -25.21
CA ALA A 618 50.41 39.36 -25.31
C ALA A 618 48.91 39.03 -25.33
N VAL A 619 48.14 39.66 -24.45
CA VAL A 619 46.68 39.65 -24.49
C VAL A 619 46.23 40.91 -25.22
N HIS A 620 45.66 40.74 -26.41
CA HIS A 620 45.09 41.83 -27.19
C HIS A 620 43.61 41.93 -26.91
N VAL A 621 43.14 43.03 -26.35
CA VAL A 621 41.72 43.33 -26.12
C VAL A 621 41.30 44.43 -27.08
N SER A 622 40.54 44.09 -28.11
CA SER A 622 40.02 45.01 -29.12
C SER A 622 38.58 45.39 -28.81
N SER A 623 38.28 46.68 -28.67
CA SER A 623 36.94 47.17 -28.29
C SER A 623 35.88 47.00 -29.37
N GLY A 624 36.29 46.79 -30.63
CA GLY A 624 35.39 46.76 -31.78
C GLY A 624 34.59 48.05 -31.88
N ARG A 625 33.27 47.98 -32.08
CA ARG A 625 32.41 49.18 -32.15
C ARG A 625 32.19 49.88 -30.80
N ASN A 626 32.54 49.25 -29.68
CA ASN A 626 32.17 49.73 -28.35
C ASN A 626 33.16 50.76 -27.82
N THR A 627 32.65 51.73 -27.06
CA THR A 627 33.50 52.53 -26.16
C THR A 627 33.49 51.86 -24.80
N VAL A 628 34.65 51.53 -24.24
CA VAL A 628 34.77 50.82 -22.97
C VAL A 628 35.10 51.82 -21.86
N THR A 629 34.17 52.02 -20.93
CA THR A 629 34.34 52.98 -19.82
C THR A 629 35.12 52.37 -18.67
N GLU A 630 34.82 51.11 -18.35
CA GLU A 630 35.50 50.31 -17.33
C GLU A 630 35.65 48.89 -17.88
N ALA A 631 36.80 48.27 -17.68
CA ALA A 631 36.95 46.85 -17.97
C ALA A 631 37.90 46.16 -16.98
N SER A 632 37.67 44.88 -16.74
CA SER A 632 38.56 44.01 -15.99
C SER A 632 38.85 42.73 -16.78
N LEU A 633 40.12 42.36 -16.85
CA LEU A 633 40.61 41.14 -17.48
C LEU A 633 40.98 40.14 -16.39
N SER A 634 40.47 38.92 -16.50
CA SER A 634 40.83 37.79 -15.65
C SER A 634 41.44 36.69 -16.52
N LEU A 635 42.53 36.09 -16.05
CA LEU A 635 43.24 35.02 -16.76
C LEU A 635 43.34 33.81 -15.84
N PHE A 636 42.85 32.67 -16.31
CA PHE A 636 42.81 31.41 -15.57
C PHE A 636 43.58 30.34 -16.35
N PRO A 637 44.69 29.81 -15.82
CA PRO A 637 45.31 28.59 -16.34
C PRO A 637 44.28 27.46 -16.42
N ALA A 638 44.00 26.97 -17.63
CA ALA A 638 43.06 25.87 -17.85
C ALA A 638 43.76 24.51 -18.03
N SER A 639 45.09 24.52 -18.21
CA SER A 639 45.94 23.32 -18.31
C SER A 639 46.89 23.21 -17.13
N GLU A 640 47.20 21.98 -16.70
CA GLU A 640 48.20 21.72 -15.67
C GLU A 640 49.61 22.06 -16.19
N GLY A 641 50.39 22.80 -15.38
CA GLY A 641 51.80 23.06 -15.66
C GLY A 641 52.13 24.44 -16.26
N ILE A 642 51.15 25.33 -16.46
CA ILE A 642 51.38 26.76 -16.73
C ILE A 642 50.96 27.59 -15.50
N SER A 643 51.79 28.56 -15.10
CA SER A 643 51.52 29.46 -13.98
C SER A 643 51.82 30.90 -14.38
N LEU A 644 50.90 31.81 -14.09
CA LEU A 644 51.07 33.24 -14.37
C LEU A 644 51.98 33.85 -13.30
N LEU A 645 53.02 34.57 -13.72
CA LEU A 645 53.99 35.15 -12.79
C LEU A 645 53.43 36.42 -12.13
N HIS A 646 53.63 36.52 -10.82
CA HIS A 646 53.20 37.68 -10.05
C HIS A 646 54.16 38.85 -10.24
N VAL A 647 53.71 39.90 -10.91
CA VAL A 647 54.45 41.15 -11.11
C VAL A 647 53.67 42.34 -10.55
N PRO A 648 54.34 43.39 -10.03
CA PRO A 648 53.66 44.54 -9.42
C PRO A 648 52.92 45.43 -10.44
N ALA A 649 53.36 45.42 -11.70
CA ALA A 649 52.73 46.14 -12.79
C ALA A 649 52.88 45.38 -14.11
N LEU A 650 51.90 45.52 -15.01
CA LEU A 650 51.92 44.96 -16.36
C LEU A 650 52.08 46.07 -17.40
N ALA A 651 52.98 45.86 -18.37
CA ALA A 651 53.14 46.77 -19.49
C ALA A 651 51.99 46.59 -20.50
N TYR A 652 51.44 47.70 -20.98
CA TYR A 652 50.47 47.70 -22.06
C TYR A 652 50.84 48.68 -23.18
N SER A 653 50.42 48.37 -24.41
CA SER A 653 50.39 49.31 -25.53
C SER A 653 48.96 49.50 -26.02
N ARG A 654 48.66 50.70 -26.51
CA ARG A 654 47.36 51.05 -27.09
C ARG A 654 47.54 51.46 -28.55
N GLU A 655 46.73 50.85 -29.42
CA GLU A 655 46.70 51.11 -30.87
C GLU A 655 45.28 51.40 -31.35
N ALA A 656 45.09 52.46 -32.13
CA ALA A 656 43.81 52.80 -32.74
C ALA A 656 43.80 52.34 -34.21
N SER A 657 42.75 51.61 -34.62
CA SER A 657 42.69 51.00 -35.96
C SER A 657 42.66 52.01 -37.12
N ASN A 658 42.34 53.27 -36.87
CA ASN A 658 42.22 54.34 -37.87
C ASN A 658 43.44 55.27 -37.95
N ALA A 659 44.50 55.01 -37.18
CA ALA A 659 45.72 55.82 -37.23
C ALA A 659 46.66 55.27 -38.32
N ALA A 660 46.75 55.96 -39.46
CA ALA A 660 47.86 55.80 -40.38
C ALA A 660 49.14 56.38 -39.74
N GLY A 661 49.83 55.58 -38.94
CA GLY A 661 51.11 55.92 -38.31
C GLY A 661 51.27 55.33 -36.90
N ASP A 662 52.47 54.78 -36.61
CA ASP A 662 52.90 54.22 -35.33
C ASP A 662 52.87 55.24 -34.18
N THR A 663 51.69 55.56 -33.65
CA THR A 663 51.56 56.22 -32.35
C THR A 663 50.95 55.27 -31.34
N ALA A 664 51.66 54.17 -31.06
CA ALA A 664 51.32 53.27 -29.96
C ALA A 664 51.62 53.96 -28.62
N THR A 665 50.60 54.25 -27.82
CA THR A 665 50.78 54.82 -26.47
C THR A 665 51.12 53.68 -25.51
N LYS A 666 52.28 53.74 -24.87
CA LYS A 666 52.72 52.75 -23.86
C LYS A 666 52.41 53.24 -22.45
N GLY A 667 52.04 52.32 -21.56
CA GLY A 667 51.83 52.60 -20.15
C GLY A 667 51.99 51.35 -19.29
N GLU A 668 51.80 51.52 -17.97
CA GLU A 668 51.85 50.43 -16.99
C GLU A 668 50.52 50.37 -16.22
N ILE A 669 50.01 49.16 -16.00
CA ILE A 669 48.84 48.88 -15.16
C ILE A 669 49.33 48.36 -13.81
N SER A 670 49.09 49.11 -12.75
CA SER A 670 49.31 48.65 -11.37
C SER A 670 48.26 47.61 -10.99
N LEU A 671 48.69 46.46 -10.47
CA LEU A 671 47.77 45.41 -10.03
C LEU A 671 47.33 45.64 -8.58
N GLU A 672 46.04 45.91 -8.36
CA GLU A 672 45.42 46.03 -7.03
C GLU A 672 45.03 44.67 -6.44
N SER A 673 44.71 43.71 -7.31
CA SER A 673 44.40 42.32 -6.99
C SER A 673 45.08 41.37 -7.98
N TYR A 674 45.38 40.15 -7.56
CA TYR A 674 46.04 39.15 -8.41
C TYR A 674 45.08 38.39 -9.32
N GLU A 675 43.77 38.49 -9.07
CA GLU A 675 42.74 37.73 -9.80
C GLU A 675 42.14 38.53 -10.96
N THR A 676 42.08 39.86 -10.85
CA THR A 676 41.50 40.74 -11.87
C THR A 676 42.41 41.93 -12.18
N ILE A 677 42.72 42.11 -13.48
CA ILE A 677 43.51 43.21 -14.04
C ILE A 677 42.54 44.31 -14.50
N THR A 678 42.55 45.46 -13.83
CA THR A 678 41.72 46.61 -14.24
C THR A 678 42.32 47.29 -15.47
N LEU A 679 41.56 47.32 -16.57
CA LEU A 679 41.97 47.91 -17.83
C LEU A 679 41.63 49.41 -17.88
N PRO A 680 42.50 50.25 -18.45
CA PRO A 680 42.19 51.66 -18.66
C PRO A 680 41.07 51.81 -19.70
N ALA A 681 40.23 52.84 -19.58
CA ALA A 681 39.19 53.14 -20.57
C ALA A 681 39.77 53.32 -21.97
N PHE A 682 39.12 52.73 -22.99
CA PHE A 682 39.56 52.77 -24.38
C PHE A 682 38.37 52.92 -25.34
N GLY A 683 38.59 53.70 -26.40
CA GLY A 683 37.57 54.14 -27.36
C GLY A 683 37.16 53.05 -28.36
N SER A 684 36.21 53.38 -29.25
CA SER A 684 35.79 52.48 -30.33
C SER A 684 36.92 52.21 -31.32
N ASN A 685 37.10 50.95 -31.67
CA ASN A 685 38.12 50.37 -32.55
C ASN A 685 39.56 50.62 -32.05
N GLU A 686 39.73 50.65 -30.74
CA GLU A 686 41.04 50.63 -30.09
C GLU A 686 41.38 49.21 -29.63
N THR A 687 42.66 48.85 -29.70
CA THR A 687 43.18 47.59 -29.19
C THR A 687 44.20 47.87 -28.10
N LEU A 688 43.99 47.24 -26.94
CA LEU A 688 44.89 47.26 -25.80
C LEU A 688 45.68 45.95 -25.79
N SER A 689 47.00 46.01 -25.88
CA SER A 689 47.88 44.85 -25.87
C SER A 689 48.63 44.80 -24.54
N ILE A 690 48.35 43.80 -23.71
CA ILE A 690 48.91 43.66 -22.35
C ILE A 690 49.92 42.51 -22.37
N THR A 691 51.14 42.76 -21.91
CA THR A 691 52.18 41.72 -21.86
C THR A 691 52.13 41.02 -20.50
N VAL A 692 51.86 39.71 -20.51
CA VAL A 692 51.70 38.90 -19.29
C VAL A 692 52.83 37.87 -19.19
N PRO A 693 53.62 37.89 -18.11
CA PRO A 693 54.68 36.91 -17.89
C PRO A 693 54.14 35.59 -17.33
N TYR A 694 54.72 34.47 -17.76
CA TYR A 694 54.33 33.14 -17.32
C TYR A 694 55.54 32.21 -17.15
N GLU A 695 55.34 31.16 -16.36
CA GLU A 695 56.28 30.06 -16.17
C GLU A 695 55.60 28.74 -16.51
N THR A 696 56.36 27.80 -17.09
CA THR A 696 55.91 26.46 -17.40
C THR A 696 56.76 25.43 -16.66
N HIS A 697 56.11 24.49 -16.01
CA HIS A 697 56.77 23.44 -15.22
C HIS A 697 56.64 22.04 -15.85
N MET A 698 55.81 21.90 -16.89
CA MET A 698 55.58 20.67 -17.66
C MET A 698 55.72 20.96 -19.17
N ASN A 699 56.04 19.93 -19.97
CA ASN A 699 56.26 20.04 -21.42
C ASN A 699 55.11 19.46 -22.30
N PRO A 700 53.83 19.84 -22.16
CA PRO A 700 52.95 19.79 -23.32
C PRO A 700 53.32 20.94 -24.28
N ASN A 701 53.24 20.68 -25.59
CA ASN A 701 53.58 21.66 -26.62
C ASN A 701 52.69 22.90 -26.56
N GLU A 702 51.44 22.74 -26.12
CA GLU A 702 50.42 23.78 -26.05
C GLU A 702 49.75 23.74 -24.67
N HIS A 703 49.59 24.91 -24.04
CA HIS A 703 48.86 25.08 -22.78
C HIS A 703 47.62 25.95 -23.02
N HIS A 704 46.51 25.68 -22.35
CA HIS A 704 45.31 26.51 -22.48
C HIS A 704 45.16 27.51 -21.34
N ILE A 705 44.80 28.74 -21.70
CA ILE A 705 44.43 29.80 -20.77
C ILE A 705 43.01 30.25 -21.09
N LYS A 706 42.14 30.22 -20.08
CA LYS A 706 40.81 30.83 -20.14
C LYS A 706 40.92 32.30 -19.77
N LEU A 707 40.49 33.16 -20.67
CA LEU A 707 40.44 34.61 -20.45
C LEU A 707 38.98 35.07 -20.35
N ALA A 708 38.73 36.01 -19.45
CA ALA A 708 37.45 36.66 -19.26
C ALA A 708 37.64 38.18 -19.18
N VAL A 709 36.95 38.93 -20.04
CA VAL A 709 36.94 40.40 -20.02
C VAL A 709 35.55 40.87 -19.63
N HIS A 710 35.40 41.44 -18.45
CA HIS A 710 34.17 42.13 -18.05
C HIS A 710 34.30 43.60 -18.42
N TYR A 711 33.33 44.14 -19.17
CA TYR A 711 33.40 45.53 -19.64
C TYR A 711 32.07 46.25 -19.50
N LEU A 712 32.14 47.57 -19.27
CA LEU A 712 30.99 48.47 -19.29
C LEU A 712 31.02 49.34 -20.54
N THR A 713 29.87 49.43 -21.19
CA THR A 713 29.61 50.41 -22.27
C THR A 713 29.00 51.69 -21.70
N PRO A 714 28.97 52.82 -22.43
CA PRO A 714 28.50 54.11 -21.91
C PRO A 714 27.03 54.08 -21.46
N ASN A 715 26.26 53.08 -21.94
CA ASN A 715 24.88 52.84 -21.53
C ASN A 715 24.75 52.15 -20.16
N SER A 716 25.85 52.02 -19.40
CA SER A 716 25.92 51.30 -18.11
C SER A 716 25.53 49.82 -18.19
N LYS A 717 25.53 49.23 -19.39
CA LYS A 717 25.35 47.79 -19.57
C LYS A 717 26.66 47.08 -19.33
N LYS A 718 26.61 46.05 -18.49
CA LYS A 718 27.74 45.15 -18.23
C LYS A 718 27.72 44.04 -19.26
N HIS A 719 28.87 43.79 -19.85
CA HIS A 719 29.10 42.68 -20.76
C HIS A 719 30.28 41.86 -20.27
N ALA A 720 30.32 40.60 -20.69
CA ALA A 720 31.46 39.73 -20.45
C ALA A 720 31.87 39.09 -21.77
N TYR A 721 33.16 39.03 -22.06
CA TYR A 721 33.71 38.26 -23.17
C TYR A 721 34.52 37.12 -22.58
N THR A 722 34.28 35.88 -23.01
CA THR A 722 35.06 34.73 -22.55
C THR A 722 35.59 33.92 -23.71
N MET A 723 36.85 33.49 -23.61
CA MET A 723 37.49 32.61 -24.58
C MET A 723 38.52 31.71 -23.90
N THR A 724 38.69 30.50 -24.42
CA THR A 724 39.83 29.65 -24.09
C THR A 724 40.81 29.68 -25.25
N ALA A 725 42.05 30.10 -25.00
CA ALA A 725 43.09 30.23 -26.02
C ALA A 725 44.24 29.27 -25.74
N GLY A 726 44.81 28.69 -26.80
CA GLY A 726 46.06 27.95 -26.74
C GLY A 726 47.26 28.88 -26.72
N VAL A 727 48.22 28.60 -25.85
CA VAL A 727 49.51 29.25 -25.76
C VAL A 727 50.57 28.23 -26.17
N ASP A 728 51.17 28.45 -27.33
CA ASP A 728 52.26 27.63 -27.83
C ASP A 728 53.55 27.95 -27.08
N THR A 729 54.06 26.95 -26.36
CA THR A 729 55.26 27.06 -25.54
C THR A 729 56.48 26.45 -26.22
N LEU A 730 56.34 25.89 -27.43
CA LEU A 730 57.47 25.47 -28.25
C LEU A 730 58.30 26.68 -28.66
N LEU A 731 59.62 26.53 -28.56
CA LEU A 731 60.55 27.47 -29.18
C LEU A 731 60.55 27.23 -30.69
N PRO A 732 60.53 28.28 -31.53
CA PRO A 732 60.59 28.15 -32.99
C PRO A 732 61.90 27.52 -33.51
N LEU A 733 62.89 27.30 -32.63
CA LEU A 733 64.17 26.65 -32.90
C LEU A 733 64.38 25.50 -31.90
N GLN A 734 64.46 24.27 -32.42
CA GLN A 734 64.91 23.12 -31.64
C GLN A 734 66.45 23.11 -31.63
N ILE A 735 67.06 23.71 -30.61
CA ILE A 735 68.53 23.74 -30.51
C ILE A 735 69.00 22.38 -30.00
N SER A 736 69.47 21.52 -30.89
CA SER A 736 70.19 20.31 -30.48
C SER A 736 71.63 20.66 -30.09
N HIS A 737 72.18 19.94 -29.12
CA HIS A 737 73.55 20.13 -28.62
C HIS A 737 74.61 20.10 -29.74
N SER A 738 74.29 19.48 -30.89
CA SER A 738 75.14 19.39 -32.08
C SER A 738 75.25 20.68 -32.91
N ILE A 739 74.39 21.68 -32.67
CA ILE A 739 74.36 22.94 -33.45
C ILE A 739 75.16 24.05 -32.76
N ILE A 740 75.23 24.07 -31.42
CA ILE A 740 75.97 25.09 -30.65
C ILE A 740 77.48 24.83 -30.67
N TRP A 741 77.88 23.55 -30.65
CA TRP A 741 79.28 23.14 -30.62
C TRP A 741 79.67 22.51 -31.96
N ARG A 742 79.86 23.34 -32.99
CA ARG A 742 80.73 22.95 -34.11
C ARG A 742 82.16 23.29 -33.73
N ASP A 743 82.92 22.29 -33.30
CA ASP A 743 84.37 22.35 -33.42
C ASP A 743 84.70 22.28 -34.92
N GLU A 744 84.97 23.44 -35.52
CA GLU A 744 86.03 23.69 -36.53
C GLU A 744 86.16 25.18 -36.85
#